data_AF-A0A6B9Z4B8-F1
#
_entry.id   AF-A0A6B9Z4B8-F1
#
_cell.length_a   1.000
_cell.length_b   1.000
_cell.length_c   1.000
_cell.angle_alpha   90.00
_cell.angle_beta   90.00
_cell.angle_gamma   90.00
#
_symmetry.space_group_name_H-M   'P 1'
#
loop_
_entity.id
_entity.type
_entity.pdbx_description
1 polymer ?
#
loop_
_entity_poly.entity_id
_entity_poly.type
_entity_poly.pdbx_seq_one_letter_code
_entity_poly.pdbx_strand_id
1 'polypeptide(L)'
;MNAYTLHITLYHLLFLGVIFVGLTLSLQLGLAKRVNRAANRFLSLAIAVMVLDMIWLLGQDAAIEASFPYWRWMPLQLSLAFGPLFYFYVLKITLHGYHFRLKDTFHFGPLLLQLGVHMAAITDSIKTGLAVDQTSTYELLNPVLQMLAFVSVAIYLYLALRQIEQFYRQIKFNGGDRYRYELRWLRHPVQVFGLLWLLWIPITIADLLYYDYHLGKQAYYPFYLLLTAVALWIAAVAFLRPEMDPNGTPSFLKLPLHAELKRKGAWLKKAMQEGCYYQDPELNLSSLAEKLGVGPHELSRIINTVLKKSFNDFINEYRVASVVQKMQDPAYDHITLLGIAFESGFNSKTTFNRTFKQIIGKSPVEYKNDLKKERPFYNMGRRERVAAVVSSAEAIPKWSDDKLKRNYMFKNYFKIAWRNLVRNKSYAAINIAGLAVGITVCIIIFIIIQYQTSFDNFHTKKDRTYRVLTEHHPADAGGVSYGKSVPFPMPAGLKTAFPQLEQVAPVYASHNDVLQVLDADGNPVKNFKEAAGVFYTAPSFFQIFNFPLLTGSYASLKDPNNVLLTKEIAETYFGDWKTAMGKTIKLTGSYSIGAGLFQSPPVSLKVSGILATIPANTDFQFKLVIAYGTDFTGDSMYGFQQMDWNQTSADFGCYVLLPPNISADNFDQQLKAYSRRVLPADNKDSHILQTLSAVHYDTQTGNYSNKTISKELLNVLWLIAAFILLIACVNFINLSTAQAVNRAKEVGVRKVLGSSKSQLQFQFIIETFLIVAGAVLFATVVTMLALPYVSRLLELSLSFNILGNPMIILFLFGVTVVVTALAGFYPSIVLSRFNPVKALKSKLTVATPAGISLRRGLVVFHFVVAQALIIGTLIIVKQMDYFMHQPLGFDKDAIVNVPFRPDSTGSRLAGYLTQQLLQVRGVKAVSFSSNTPVEDDNNRFTTLKFNHSIKKEDFEAIVKFADENYVPTYKLQLVAGRNLQHSDMTREFLVNEAFVKSLGLKSPEDILNKEVSIWGDVIKCPVVGVVKDFNDRSLRNNLAPLLIATNITMYRQAAIKLSTANISSTMQSVKKVWEQTFPDYVYDYQFLDDKIASFYKQENQLAALYKIFAAIAICLSCLGLYGLASFMAVQRVKEVGIRKVLGASAGSIVYLFSKEFIILISIAFTVAAPIAWYYMHQWLQDYVYRIHISWWLFAVGGLGAIIIALVTISFQAIKAALANPVKSLRSE
;
A
#
# COMPACT_ATOMS: atom_id res chain seq x y z
N MET A 1 -1.14 -27.36 -0.18
CA MET A 1 -2.40 -26.60 -0.49
C MET A 1 -2.21 -25.14 -0.06
N ASN A 2 -2.47 -24.17 -0.96
CA ASN A 2 -2.38 -22.71 -0.83
C ASN A 2 -1.05 -22.12 -0.32
N ALA A 3 -0.02 -22.14 -1.18
CA ALA A 3 1.03 -21.14 -1.11
C ALA A 3 0.41 -19.75 -1.28
N TYR A 4 0.59 -18.88 -0.28
CA TYR A 4 0.08 -17.52 -0.20
C TYR A 4 0.82 -16.60 -1.20
N THR A 5 0.79 -16.92 -2.49
CA THR A 5 1.43 -16.10 -3.52
C THR A 5 0.44 -15.07 -4.03
N LEU A 6 0.52 -13.87 -3.45
CA LEU A 6 -0.19 -12.69 -3.92
C LEU A 6 0.30 -12.37 -5.35
N HIS A 7 -0.31 -12.94 -6.39
CA HIS A 7 0.13 -12.70 -7.76
C HIS A 7 -0.22 -11.24 -8.14
N ILE A 8 0.76 -10.44 -8.54
CA ILE A 8 0.50 -9.10 -9.10
C ILE A 8 0.72 -9.18 -10.61
N THR A 9 -0.37 -9.16 -11.38
CA THR A 9 -0.36 -9.12 -12.84
C THR A 9 -0.46 -7.68 -13.34
N LEU A 10 -0.25 -7.47 -14.65
CA LEU A 10 -0.50 -6.17 -15.27
C LEU A 10 -1.95 -5.69 -15.06
N TYR A 11 -2.91 -6.62 -15.02
CA TYR A 11 -4.31 -6.31 -14.72
C TYR A 11 -4.47 -5.75 -13.30
N HIS A 12 -3.76 -6.29 -12.31
CA HIS A 12 -3.79 -5.77 -10.94
C HIS A 12 -3.34 -4.31 -10.87
N LEU A 13 -2.30 -3.93 -11.63
CA LEU A 13 -1.84 -2.55 -11.72
C LEU A 13 -2.90 -1.63 -12.37
N LEU A 14 -3.57 -2.11 -13.44
CA LEU A 14 -4.65 -1.37 -14.09
C LEU A 14 -5.87 -1.20 -13.17
N PHE A 15 -6.28 -2.26 -12.47
CA PHE A 15 -7.35 -2.22 -11.47
C PHE A 15 -7.03 -1.21 -10.36
N LEU A 16 -5.82 -1.23 -9.81
CA LEU A 16 -5.38 -0.26 -8.79
C LEU A 16 -5.46 1.18 -9.31
N GLY A 17 -5.04 1.43 -10.55
CA GLY A 17 -5.18 2.72 -11.20
C GLY A 17 -6.63 3.18 -11.35
N VAL A 18 -7.53 2.29 -11.82
CA VAL A 18 -8.95 2.61 -12.04
C VAL A 18 -9.69 2.80 -10.72
N ILE A 19 -9.46 1.94 -9.71
CA ILE A 19 -9.99 2.07 -8.34
C ILE A 19 -9.60 3.42 -7.77
N PHE A 20 -8.33 3.81 -7.94
CA PHE A 20 -7.82 5.08 -7.45
C PHE A 20 -8.48 6.28 -8.14
N VAL A 21 -8.55 6.27 -9.47
CA VAL A 21 -9.22 7.33 -10.24
C VAL A 21 -10.71 7.41 -9.86
N GLY A 22 -11.38 6.27 -9.65
CA GLY A 22 -12.78 6.22 -9.24
C GLY A 22 -13.03 6.75 -7.84
N LEU A 23 -12.20 6.39 -6.85
CA LEU A 23 -12.28 6.93 -5.49
C LEU A 23 -12.10 8.45 -5.49
N THR A 24 -11.08 8.95 -6.20
CA THR A 24 -10.81 10.39 -6.27
C THR A 24 -11.96 11.16 -6.94
N LEU A 25 -12.51 10.62 -8.03
CA LEU A 25 -13.65 11.19 -8.74
C LEU A 25 -14.92 11.19 -7.89
N SER A 26 -15.22 10.08 -7.22
CA SER A 26 -16.37 9.97 -6.33
C SER A 26 -16.29 11.01 -5.20
N LEU A 27 -15.13 11.13 -4.54
CA LEU A 27 -14.88 12.14 -3.52
C LEU A 27 -15.05 13.57 -4.05
N GLN A 28 -14.57 13.86 -5.26
CA GLN A 28 -14.75 15.19 -5.86
C GLN A 28 -16.21 15.51 -6.17
N LEU A 29 -16.95 14.58 -6.76
CA LEU A 29 -18.36 14.75 -7.10
C LEU A 29 -19.23 14.93 -5.84
N GLY A 30 -18.97 14.15 -4.79
CA GLY A 30 -19.73 14.21 -3.54
C GLY A 30 -19.49 15.48 -2.71
N LEU A 31 -18.25 16.01 -2.73
CA LEU A 31 -17.85 17.17 -1.93
C LEU A 31 -17.98 18.52 -2.65
N ALA A 32 -18.17 18.55 -3.97
CA ALA A 32 -18.27 19.79 -4.73
C ALA A 32 -19.49 20.65 -4.33
N LYS A 33 -19.26 21.95 -4.11
CA LYS A 33 -20.34 22.95 -3.96
C LYS A 33 -20.76 23.47 -5.34
N ARG A 34 -21.83 22.91 -5.88
CA ARG A 34 -22.32 23.13 -7.25
C ARG A 34 -23.86 23.20 -7.29
N VAL A 35 -24.44 23.78 -8.35
CA VAL A 35 -25.90 23.96 -8.53
C VAL A 35 -26.62 22.61 -8.50
N ASN A 36 -26.04 21.58 -9.12
CA ASN A 36 -26.60 20.22 -9.15
C ASN A 36 -26.06 19.30 -8.04
N ARG A 37 -25.78 19.84 -6.85
CA ARG A 37 -25.15 19.08 -5.74
C ARG A 37 -25.86 17.77 -5.39
N ALA A 38 -27.20 17.75 -5.43
CA ALA A 38 -27.98 16.55 -5.12
C ALA A 38 -27.78 15.45 -6.18
N ALA A 39 -27.81 15.80 -7.48
CA ALA A 39 -27.58 14.85 -8.56
C ALA A 39 -26.14 14.29 -8.51
N ASN A 40 -25.14 15.15 -8.33
CA ASN A 40 -23.73 14.74 -8.29
C ASN A 40 -23.41 13.77 -7.13
N ARG A 41 -24.17 13.82 -6.03
CA ARG A 41 -24.06 12.84 -4.94
C ARG A 41 -24.55 11.45 -5.33
N PHE A 42 -25.64 11.33 -6.10
CA PHE A 42 -26.10 10.05 -6.62
C PHE A 42 -25.06 9.44 -7.58
N LEU A 43 -24.47 10.25 -8.47
CA LEU A 43 -23.40 9.79 -9.35
C LEU A 43 -22.12 9.40 -8.58
N SER A 44 -21.75 10.17 -7.55
CA SER A 44 -20.64 9.84 -6.66
C SER A 44 -20.83 8.48 -5.98
N LEU A 45 -22.04 8.20 -5.46
CA LEU A 45 -22.37 6.91 -4.86
C LEU A 45 -22.36 5.77 -5.90
N ALA A 46 -22.85 6.01 -7.12
CA ALA A 46 -22.81 5.00 -8.19
C ALA A 46 -21.37 4.60 -8.55
N ILE A 47 -20.45 5.58 -8.64
CA ILE A 47 -19.03 5.31 -8.86
C ILE A 47 -18.42 4.57 -7.66
N ALA A 48 -18.78 4.95 -6.44
CA ALA A 48 -18.28 4.29 -5.23
C ALA A 48 -18.68 2.81 -5.22
N VAL A 49 -19.92 2.48 -5.61
CA VAL A 49 -20.39 1.09 -5.76
C VAL A 49 -19.54 0.32 -6.77
N MET A 50 -19.30 0.86 -7.97
CA MET A 50 -18.44 0.18 -8.96
C MET A 50 -16.99 0.01 -8.48
N VAL A 51 -16.47 0.99 -7.73
CA VAL A 51 -15.12 0.88 -7.18
C VAL A 51 -15.04 -0.18 -6.09
N LEU A 52 -16.06 -0.29 -5.23
CA LEU A 52 -16.14 -1.36 -4.23
C LEU A 52 -16.22 -2.74 -4.90
N ASP A 53 -17.02 -2.88 -5.97
CA ASP A 53 -17.08 -4.11 -6.78
C ASP A 53 -15.70 -4.44 -7.39
N MET A 54 -14.95 -3.46 -7.88
CA MET A 54 -13.59 -3.68 -8.41
C MET A 54 -12.57 -4.04 -7.31
N ILE A 55 -12.68 -3.41 -6.14
CA ILE A 55 -11.84 -3.73 -4.97
C ILE A 55 -12.09 -5.19 -4.57
N TRP A 56 -13.35 -5.61 -4.53
CA TRP A 56 -13.73 -6.98 -4.24
C TRP A 56 -13.14 -7.98 -5.25
N LEU A 57 -13.30 -7.71 -6.55
CA LEU A 57 -12.78 -8.55 -7.62
C LEU A 57 -11.25 -8.67 -7.57
N LEU A 58 -10.55 -7.55 -7.36
CA LEU A 58 -9.09 -7.52 -7.18
C LEU A 58 -8.67 -8.31 -5.94
N GLY A 59 -9.43 -8.20 -4.86
CA GLY A 59 -9.13 -8.92 -3.61
C GLY A 59 -9.29 -10.42 -3.72
N GLN A 60 -10.24 -10.91 -4.53
CA GLN A 60 -10.36 -12.34 -4.82
C GLN A 60 -9.20 -12.85 -5.68
N ASP A 61 -8.84 -12.16 -6.77
CA ASP A 61 -7.79 -12.65 -7.69
C ASP A 61 -6.39 -12.57 -7.11
N ALA A 62 -6.10 -11.51 -6.35
CA ALA A 62 -4.85 -11.40 -5.62
C ALA A 62 -4.81 -12.32 -4.38
N ALA A 63 -5.85 -13.12 -4.13
CA ALA A 63 -6.00 -13.97 -2.94
C ALA A 63 -5.74 -13.18 -1.64
N ILE A 64 -6.22 -11.93 -1.57
CA ILE A 64 -6.04 -11.05 -0.41
C ILE A 64 -6.65 -11.71 0.82
N GLU A 65 -7.71 -12.50 0.67
CA GLU A 65 -8.31 -13.28 1.75
C GLU A 65 -7.34 -14.23 2.46
N ALA A 66 -6.33 -14.71 1.74
CA ALA A 66 -5.29 -15.57 2.29
C ALA A 66 -4.41 -14.77 3.28
N SER A 67 -4.21 -13.47 3.04
CA SER A 67 -3.51 -12.56 3.95
C SER A 67 -4.45 -11.83 4.94
N PHE A 68 -5.72 -11.63 4.59
CA PHE A 68 -6.72 -10.86 5.33
C PHE A 68 -8.01 -11.67 5.52
N PRO A 69 -8.16 -12.46 6.61
CA PRO A 69 -9.30 -13.36 6.80
C PRO A 69 -10.66 -12.67 6.81
N TYR A 70 -10.76 -11.48 7.41
CA TYR A 70 -11.98 -10.68 7.46
C TYR A 70 -12.38 -10.10 6.09
N TRP A 71 -11.46 -10.10 5.11
CA TRP A 71 -11.79 -9.76 3.72
C TRP A 71 -12.90 -10.65 3.18
N ARG A 72 -12.90 -11.92 3.60
CA ARG A 72 -13.94 -12.90 3.26
C ARG A 72 -15.33 -12.43 3.68
N TRP A 73 -15.44 -11.56 4.68
CA TRP A 73 -16.71 -11.10 5.23
C TRP A 73 -17.11 -9.70 4.77
N MET A 74 -16.32 -9.01 3.95
CA MET A 74 -16.67 -7.66 3.49
C MET A 74 -17.67 -7.72 2.34
N PRO A 75 -18.92 -7.22 2.52
CA PRO A 75 -19.92 -7.18 1.45
C PRO A 75 -19.65 -5.97 0.54
N LEU A 76 -18.58 -6.07 -0.23
CA LEU A 76 -18.17 -5.01 -1.16
C LEU A 76 -19.00 -5.03 -2.45
N GLN A 77 -19.71 -6.14 -2.72
CA GLN A 77 -20.52 -6.32 -3.91
C GLN A 77 -21.91 -5.68 -3.74
N LEU A 78 -22.09 -4.47 -4.25
CA LEU A 78 -23.31 -3.65 -4.09
C LEU A 78 -23.99 -3.33 -5.43
N SER A 79 -23.81 -4.21 -6.41
CA SER A 79 -24.25 -4.05 -7.80
C SER A 79 -25.73 -3.65 -7.97
N LEU A 80 -26.64 -4.08 -7.09
CA LEU A 80 -28.07 -3.72 -7.16
C LEU A 80 -28.35 -2.26 -6.82
N ALA A 81 -27.41 -1.55 -6.18
CA ALA A 81 -27.53 -0.11 -5.94
C ALA A 81 -27.22 0.72 -7.20
N PHE A 82 -26.43 0.19 -8.14
CA PHE A 82 -25.91 0.97 -9.26
C PHE A 82 -27.01 1.54 -10.16
N GLY A 83 -27.93 0.69 -10.62
CA GLY A 83 -29.03 1.08 -11.51
C GLY A 83 -29.89 2.22 -10.94
N PRO A 84 -30.47 2.08 -9.74
CA PRO A 84 -31.25 3.12 -9.08
C PRO A 84 -30.47 4.44 -8.88
N LEU A 85 -29.21 4.38 -8.41
CA LEU A 85 -28.38 5.57 -8.21
C LEU A 85 -28.17 6.33 -9.52
N PHE A 86 -27.87 5.60 -10.59
CA PHE A 86 -27.67 6.19 -11.90
C PHE A 86 -28.96 6.77 -12.50
N TYR A 87 -30.10 6.09 -12.30
CA TYR A 87 -31.41 6.61 -12.71
C TYR A 87 -31.76 7.92 -11.98
N PHE A 88 -31.61 7.99 -10.65
CA PHE A 88 -31.91 9.22 -9.90
C PHE A 88 -30.99 10.38 -10.27
N TYR A 89 -29.74 10.08 -10.66
CA TYR A 89 -28.86 11.07 -11.25
C TYR A 89 -29.46 11.68 -12.53
N VAL A 90 -29.89 10.83 -13.47
CA VAL A 90 -30.50 11.25 -14.74
C VAL A 90 -31.84 11.95 -14.51
N LEU A 91 -32.66 11.44 -13.60
CA LEU A 91 -33.96 12.00 -13.23
C LEU A 91 -33.81 13.42 -12.66
N LYS A 92 -32.86 13.62 -11.74
CA LYS A 92 -32.63 14.94 -11.11
C LYS A 92 -32.06 15.96 -12.10
N ILE A 93 -31.32 15.51 -13.12
CA ILE A 93 -30.82 16.38 -14.20
C ILE A 93 -31.93 16.76 -15.19
N THR A 94 -32.84 15.84 -15.48
CA THR A 94 -33.94 16.07 -16.45
C THR A 94 -35.13 16.81 -15.83
N LEU A 95 -35.41 16.59 -14.53
CA LEU A 95 -36.50 17.20 -13.77
C LEU A 95 -35.95 18.00 -12.58
N HIS A 96 -35.65 19.28 -12.79
CA HIS A 96 -35.00 20.14 -11.78
C HIS A 96 -35.82 20.28 -10.48
N GLY A 97 -37.16 20.29 -10.55
CA GLY A 97 -38.07 20.41 -9.40
C GLY A 97 -38.28 19.12 -8.58
N TYR A 98 -37.67 18.00 -8.98
CA TYR A 98 -37.87 16.72 -8.31
C TYR A 98 -37.14 16.67 -6.96
N HIS A 99 -37.87 16.52 -5.85
CA HIS A 99 -37.29 16.26 -4.53
C HIS A 99 -37.39 14.78 -4.20
N PHE A 100 -36.30 14.19 -3.69
CA PHE A 100 -36.26 12.79 -3.28
C PHE A 100 -37.24 12.56 -2.11
N ARG A 101 -38.26 11.74 -2.31
CA ARG A 101 -39.33 11.41 -1.36
C ARG A 101 -39.07 10.05 -0.72
N LEU A 102 -39.74 9.80 0.40
CA LEU A 102 -39.67 8.52 1.12
C LEU A 102 -40.15 7.33 0.27
N LYS A 103 -40.99 7.54 -0.74
CA LYS A 103 -41.39 6.47 -1.68
C LYS A 103 -40.27 6.09 -2.66
N ASP A 104 -39.31 6.97 -2.90
CA ASP A 104 -38.20 6.72 -3.83
C ASP A 104 -37.15 5.76 -3.24
N THR A 105 -37.17 5.54 -1.92
CA THR A 105 -36.30 4.55 -1.26
C THR A 105 -36.68 3.11 -1.60
N PHE A 106 -37.91 2.84 -2.04
CA PHE A 106 -38.33 1.49 -2.48
C PHE A 106 -37.54 0.98 -3.68
N HIS A 107 -36.99 1.88 -4.51
CA HIS A 107 -36.08 1.50 -5.61
C HIS A 107 -34.78 0.82 -5.12
N PHE A 108 -34.43 0.99 -3.84
CA PHE A 108 -33.31 0.34 -3.17
C PHE A 108 -33.72 -0.93 -2.39
N GLY A 109 -34.98 -1.37 -2.47
CA GLY A 109 -35.43 -2.64 -1.87
C GLY A 109 -34.59 -3.85 -2.27
N PRO A 110 -34.22 -4.02 -3.57
CA PRO A 110 -33.33 -5.11 -3.99
C PRO A 110 -31.93 -5.06 -3.35
N LEU A 111 -31.42 -3.87 -3.00
CA LEU A 111 -30.15 -3.74 -2.28
C LEU A 111 -30.24 -4.32 -0.87
N LEU A 112 -31.37 -4.12 -0.18
CA LEU A 112 -31.60 -4.74 1.14
C LEU A 112 -31.65 -6.26 1.05
N LEU A 113 -32.22 -6.80 -0.03
CA LEU A 113 -32.20 -8.25 -0.31
C LEU A 113 -30.77 -8.74 -0.56
N GLN A 114 -29.96 -8.02 -1.34
CA GLN A 114 -28.55 -8.32 -1.55
C GLN A 114 -27.76 -8.34 -0.23
N LEU A 115 -27.95 -7.33 0.61
CA LEU A 115 -27.32 -7.25 1.93
C LEU A 115 -27.79 -8.38 2.85
N GLY A 116 -29.07 -8.76 2.79
CA GLY A 116 -29.62 -9.90 3.53
C GLY A 116 -28.98 -11.23 3.12
N VAL A 117 -28.82 -11.48 1.82
CA VAL A 117 -28.14 -12.67 1.29
C VAL A 117 -26.66 -12.67 1.68
N HIS A 118 -25.97 -11.54 1.57
CA HIS A 118 -24.58 -11.43 2.04
C HIS A 118 -24.45 -11.69 3.53
N MET A 119 -25.36 -11.17 4.37
CA MET A 119 -25.39 -11.47 5.80
C MET A 119 -25.64 -12.95 6.08
N ALA A 120 -26.52 -13.60 5.32
CA ALA A 120 -26.75 -15.04 5.43
C ALA A 120 -25.49 -15.84 5.04
N ALA A 121 -24.82 -15.46 3.95
CA ALA A 121 -23.59 -16.10 3.49
C ALA A 121 -22.40 -15.85 4.45
N ILE A 122 -22.31 -14.66 5.06
CA ILE A 122 -21.35 -14.38 6.15
C ILE A 122 -21.65 -15.27 7.37
N THR A 123 -22.93 -15.43 7.72
CA THR A 123 -23.34 -16.30 8.83
C THR A 123 -22.99 -17.76 8.56
N ASP A 124 -23.17 -18.22 7.31
CA ASP A 124 -22.79 -19.57 6.87
C ASP A 124 -21.26 -19.74 6.84
N SER A 125 -20.52 -18.71 6.40
CA SER A 125 -19.05 -18.67 6.43
C SER A 125 -18.51 -18.76 7.86
N ILE A 126 -19.13 -18.07 8.83
CA ILE A 126 -18.75 -18.16 10.24
C ILE A 126 -19.00 -19.57 10.79
N LYS A 127 -20.06 -20.26 10.35
CA LYS A 127 -20.40 -21.63 10.80
C LYS A 127 -19.49 -22.70 10.17
N THR A 128 -19.18 -22.58 8.88
CA THR A 128 -18.46 -23.60 8.10
C THR A 128 -16.95 -23.37 8.06
N GLY A 129 -16.49 -22.15 8.36
CA GLY A 129 -15.08 -21.74 8.22
C GLY A 129 -14.63 -21.51 6.77
N LEU A 130 -15.52 -21.70 5.79
CA LEU A 130 -15.26 -21.47 4.37
C LEU A 130 -15.33 -19.97 4.04
N ALA A 131 -14.64 -19.53 2.99
CA ALA A 131 -14.78 -18.17 2.48
C ALA A 131 -16.22 -17.93 2.00
N VAL A 132 -16.74 -16.71 2.14
CA VAL A 132 -18.15 -16.40 1.80
C VAL A 132 -18.47 -16.82 0.37
N ASP A 133 -17.54 -16.65 -0.57
CA ASP A 133 -17.70 -17.03 -1.97
C ASP A 133 -17.65 -18.55 -2.24
N GLN A 134 -17.23 -19.34 -1.25
CA GLN A 134 -17.17 -20.81 -1.27
C GLN A 134 -18.25 -21.45 -0.39
N THR A 135 -19.12 -20.64 0.24
CA THR A 135 -20.23 -21.18 1.03
C THR A 135 -21.33 -21.70 0.10
N SER A 136 -21.96 -22.81 0.50
CA SER A 136 -23.11 -23.38 -0.21
C SER A 136 -24.24 -22.36 -0.40
N THR A 137 -24.44 -21.49 0.60
CA THR A 137 -25.42 -20.41 0.57
C THR A 137 -25.10 -19.38 -0.52
N TYR A 138 -23.83 -19.02 -0.69
CA TYR A 138 -23.40 -18.08 -1.72
C TYR A 138 -23.41 -18.72 -3.12
N GLU A 139 -22.93 -19.95 -3.28
CA GLU A 139 -22.97 -20.65 -4.58
C GLU A 139 -24.40 -20.78 -5.11
N LEU A 140 -25.37 -21.04 -4.22
CA LEU A 140 -26.78 -21.15 -4.60
C LEU A 140 -27.40 -19.79 -4.97
N LEU A 141 -27.14 -18.74 -4.17
CA LEU A 141 -27.88 -17.47 -4.27
C LEU A 141 -27.17 -16.40 -5.12
N ASN A 142 -25.85 -16.46 -5.28
CA ASN A 142 -25.08 -15.49 -6.05
C ASN A 142 -25.46 -15.45 -7.54
N PRO A 143 -25.68 -16.58 -8.25
CA PRO A 143 -26.15 -16.54 -9.64
C PRO A 143 -27.50 -15.79 -9.77
N VAL A 144 -28.40 -15.99 -8.81
CA VAL A 144 -29.70 -15.31 -8.75
C VAL A 144 -29.51 -13.81 -8.50
N LEU A 145 -28.63 -13.42 -7.57
CA LEU A 145 -28.29 -12.01 -7.32
C LEU A 145 -27.66 -11.34 -8.54
N GLN A 146 -26.78 -12.05 -9.28
CA GLN A 146 -26.15 -11.53 -10.48
C GLN A 146 -27.16 -11.33 -11.61
N MET A 147 -28.10 -12.28 -11.80
CA MET A 147 -29.23 -12.09 -12.73
C MET A 147 -30.11 -10.91 -12.33
N LEU A 148 -30.46 -10.79 -11.04
CA LEU A 148 -31.24 -9.67 -10.52
C LEU A 148 -30.52 -8.33 -10.74
N ALA A 149 -29.21 -8.27 -10.47
CA ALA A 149 -28.39 -7.09 -10.70
C ALA A 149 -28.35 -6.75 -12.20
N PHE A 150 -28.18 -7.74 -13.06
CA PHE A 150 -28.17 -7.58 -14.51
C PHE A 150 -29.49 -6.98 -15.02
N VAL A 151 -30.63 -7.57 -14.64
CA VAL A 151 -31.97 -7.12 -15.03
C VAL A 151 -32.26 -5.74 -14.47
N SER A 152 -31.92 -5.49 -13.20
CA SER A 152 -32.10 -4.18 -12.55
C SER A 152 -31.35 -3.09 -13.30
N VAL A 153 -30.04 -3.27 -13.54
CA VAL A 153 -29.21 -2.28 -14.24
C VAL A 153 -29.74 -2.02 -15.66
N ALA A 154 -30.14 -3.08 -16.39
CA ALA A 154 -30.73 -2.93 -17.72
C ALA A 154 -32.03 -2.11 -17.72
N ILE A 155 -32.96 -2.41 -16.79
CA ILE A 155 -34.23 -1.68 -16.65
C ILE A 155 -33.98 -0.21 -16.33
N TYR A 156 -33.12 0.09 -15.35
CA TYR A 156 -32.85 1.48 -14.96
C TYR A 156 -32.08 2.27 -16.01
N LEU A 157 -31.18 1.63 -16.78
CA LEU A 157 -30.54 2.26 -17.94
C LEU A 157 -31.56 2.58 -19.04
N TYR A 158 -32.51 1.67 -19.30
CA TYR A 158 -33.61 1.93 -20.24
C TYR A 158 -34.50 3.08 -19.78
N LEU A 159 -34.89 3.10 -18.50
CA LEU A 159 -35.68 4.19 -17.92
C LEU A 159 -34.92 5.53 -17.99
N ALA A 160 -33.62 5.52 -17.71
CA ALA A 160 -32.76 6.70 -17.85
C ALA A 160 -32.74 7.22 -19.30
N LEU A 161 -32.57 6.34 -20.29
CA LEU A 161 -32.60 6.73 -21.71
C LEU A 161 -33.98 7.28 -22.12
N ARG A 162 -35.07 6.65 -21.66
CA ARG A 162 -36.44 7.12 -21.90
C ARG A 162 -36.68 8.48 -21.28
N GLN A 163 -36.14 8.75 -20.09
CA GLN A 163 -36.26 10.05 -19.42
C GLN A 163 -35.51 11.14 -20.19
N ILE A 164 -34.32 10.83 -20.73
CA ILE A 164 -33.57 11.74 -21.61
C ILE A 164 -34.38 12.05 -22.87
N GLU A 165 -35.06 11.05 -23.46
CA GLU A 165 -35.93 11.28 -24.62
C GLU A 165 -37.17 12.11 -24.29
N GLN A 166 -37.81 11.89 -23.15
CA GLN A 166 -38.94 12.70 -22.69
C GLN A 166 -38.53 14.16 -22.47
N PHE A 167 -37.36 14.41 -21.89
CA PHE A 167 -36.80 15.75 -21.77
C PHE A 167 -36.68 16.45 -23.13
N TYR A 168 -36.18 15.75 -24.15
CA TYR A 168 -36.11 16.28 -25.51
C TYR A 168 -37.47 16.54 -26.15
N ARG A 169 -38.51 15.76 -25.81
CA ARG A 169 -39.88 15.96 -26.31
C ARG A 169 -40.60 17.14 -25.64
N GLN A 170 -40.29 17.45 -24.39
CA GLN A 170 -40.95 18.52 -23.62
C GLN A 170 -40.49 19.93 -24.00
N ILE A 171 -39.33 20.10 -24.64
CA ILE A 171 -38.82 21.39 -25.10
C ILE A 171 -39.55 21.81 -26.40
N LYS A 172 -40.58 22.68 -26.29
CA LYS A 172 -41.24 23.31 -27.46
C LYS A 172 -40.28 24.28 -28.14
N PHE A 173 -39.96 24.04 -29.42
CA PHE A 173 -38.98 24.79 -30.20
C PHE A 173 -39.53 26.14 -30.71
N ASN A 174 -38.92 27.23 -30.27
CA ASN A 174 -38.96 28.54 -30.96
C ASN A 174 -37.51 29.03 -31.13
N GLY A 175 -36.98 28.92 -32.35
CA GLY A 175 -35.80 29.65 -32.86
C GLY A 175 -34.51 29.61 -32.03
N GLY A 176 -33.74 28.51 -32.09
CA GLY A 176 -32.34 28.49 -31.66
C GLY A 176 -31.75 27.09 -31.48
N ASP A 177 -30.81 26.69 -32.33
CA ASP A 177 -30.21 25.34 -32.42
C ASP A 177 -29.39 24.88 -31.19
N ARG A 178 -29.29 25.70 -30.14
CA ARG A 178 -28.43 25.41 -28.97
C ARG A 178 -28.93 24.27 -28.08
N TYR A 179 -30.25 24.06 -28.01
CA TYR A 179 -30.87 23.07 -27.13
C TYR A 179 -30.98 21.65 -27.72
N ARG A 180 -30.80 21.47 -29.04
CA ARG A 180 -30.84 20.14 -29.69
C ARG A 180 -29.72 19.19 -29.25
N TYR A 181 -28.65 19.72 -28.66
CA TYR A 181 -27.43 18.95 -28.35
C TYR A 181 -27.12 18.84 -26.83
N GLU A 182 -28.03 19.26 -25.95
CA GLU A 182 -27.69 19.44 -24.53
C GLU A 182 -27.42 18.15 -23.74
N LEU A 183 -28.18 17.06 -23.89
CA LEU A 183 -27.97 15.80 -23.17
C LEU A 183 -27.25 14.71 -23.99
N ARG A 184 -26.74 15.02 -25.20
CA ARG A 184 -26.00 14.04 -26.03
C ARG A 184 -24.79 13.42 -25.32
N TRP A 185 -24.11 14.24 -24.51
CA TRP A 185 -22.96 13.81 -23.71
C TRP A 185 -23.30 12.74 -22.66
N LEU A 186 -24.57 12.63 -22.27
CA LEU A 186 -25.06 11.62 -21.34
C LEU A 186 -25.72 10.47 -22.11
N ARG A 187 -26.48 10.77 -23.17
CA ARG A 187 -27.17 9.77 -24.00
C ARG A 187 -26.22 8.75 -24.62
N HIS A 188 -25.18 9.19 -25.34
CA HIS A 188 -24.28 8.26 -26.04
C HIS A 188 -23.47 7.38 -25.10
N PRO A 189 -22.82 7.89 -24.04
CA PRO A 189 -22.11 7.03 -23.09
C PRO A 189 -23.04 6.06 -22.36
N VAL A 190 -24.29 6.44 -22.06
CA VAL A 190 -25.27 5.52 -21.46
C VAL A 190 -25.69 4.43 -22.44
N GLN A 191 -25.80 4.74 -23.73
CA GLN A 191 -26.01 3.72 -24.78
C GLN A 191 -24.81 2.78 -24.91
N VAL A 192 -23.59 3.30 -24.91
CA VAL A 192 -22.35 2.48 -24.94
C VAL A 192 -22.26 1.63 -23.68
N PHE A 193 -22.56 2.19 -22.51
CA PHE A 193 -22.60 1.46 -21.26
C PHE A 193 -23.63 0.34 -21.30
N GLY A 194 -24.83 0.59 -21.84
CA GLY A 194 -25.87 -0.42 -22.02
C GLY A 194 -25.49 -1.50 -23.02
N LEU A 195 -24.85 -1.14 -24.15
CA LEU A 195 -24.35 -2.10 -25.14
C LEU A 195 -23.24 -2.97 -24.57
N LEU A 196 -22.28 -2.38 -23.85
CA LEU A 196 -21.29 -3.12 -23.11
C LEU A 196 -22.01 -4.04 -22.14
N TRP A 197 -22.89 -3.54 -21.27
CA TRP A 197 -23.64 -4.38 -20.32
C TRP A 197 -24.35 -5.57 -20.99
N LEU A 198 -24.95 -5.39 -22.18
CA LEU A 198 -25.59 -6.49 -22.93
C LEU A 198 -24.61 -7.50 -23.54
N LEU A 199 -23.38 -7.09 -23.87
CA LEU A 199 -22.30 -7.97 -24.35
C LEU A 199 -21.88 -9.03 -23.33
N TRP A 200 -22.30 -8.90 -22.07
CA TRP A 200 -22.10 -9.91 -21.04
C TRP A 200 -22.89 -11.20 -21.34
N ILE A 201 -24.06 -11.11 -21.99
CA ILE A 201 -24.93 -12.25 -22.33
C ILE A 201 -24.28 -13.24 -23.32
N PRO A 202 -23.79 -12.84 -24.50
CA PRO A 202 -23.19 -13.79 -25.44
C PRO A 202 -21.91 -14.43 -24.90
N ILE A 203 -21.17 -13.74 -24.01
CA ILE A 203 -19.94 -14.27 -23.41
C ILE A 203 -20.28 -15.31 -22.34
N THR A 204 -21.27 -15.07 -21.48
CA THR A 204 -21.71 -16.07 -20.50
C THR A 204 -22.35 -17.28 -21.20
N ILE A 205 -23.03 -17.07 -22.33
CA ILE A 205 -23.51 -18.16 -23.19
C ILE A 205 -22.34 -18.93 -23.81
N ALA A 206 -21.27 -18.26 -24.26
CA ALA A 206 -20.08 -18.92 -24.77
C ALA A 206 -19.32 -19.70 -23.69
N ASP A 207 -19.20 -19.16 -22.48
CA ASP A 207 -18.62 -19.83 -21.31
C ASP A 207 -19.43 -21.08 -20.94
N LEU A 208 -20.77 -20.96 -20.95
CA LEU A 208 -21.69 -22.07 -20.71
C LEU A 208 -21.62 -23.17 -21.78
N LEU A 209 -21.60 -22.80 -23.07
CA LEU A 209 -21.74 -23.75 -24.18
C LEU A 209 -20.41 -24.35 -24.68
N TYR A 210 -19.30 -23.62 -24.55
CA TYR A 210 -18.01 -24.03 -25.11
C TYR A 210 -16.95 -24.39 -24.05
N TYR A 211 -17.08 -23.85 -22.84
CA TYR A 211 -16.04 -23.97 -21.81
C TYR A 211 -16.54 -24.63 -20.51
N ASP A 212 -17.79 -25.08 -20.44
CA ASP A 212 -18.38 -25.74 -19.27
C ASP A 212 -18.09 -25.00 -17.94
N TYR A 213 -18.23 -23.67 -17.93
CA TYR A 213 -17.89 -22.80 -16.78
C TYR A 213 -16.40 -22.77 -16.36
N HIS A 214 -15.48 -23.26 -17.19
CA HIS A 214 -14.03 -23.22 -16.92
C HIS A 214 -13.33 -21.95 -17.45
N LEU A 215 -14.06 -20.97 -18.01
CA LEU A 215 -13.44 -19.70 -18.38
C LEU A 215 -13.04 -18.95 -17.10
N GLY A 216 -11.73 -18.89 -16.81
CA GLY A 216 -11.22 -18.24 -15.61
C GLY A 216 -11.69 -16.79 -15.47
N LYS A 217 -11.88 -16.31 -14.22
CA LYS A 217 -12.35 -14.95 -13.88
C LYS A 217 -11.62 -13.82 -14.63
N GLN A 218 -10.37 -14.06 -15.01
CA GLN A 218 -9.49 -13.15 -15.74
C GLN A 218 -10.02 -12.78 -17.14
N ALA A 219 -10.77 -13.65 -17.80
CA ALA A 219 -11.36 -13.38 -19.11
C ALA A 219 -12.35 -12.20 -19.10
N TYR A 220 -12.97 -11.93 -17.94
CA TYR A 220 -13.95 -10.87 -17.76
C TYR A 220 -13.32 -9.50 -17.40
N TYR A 221 -12.01 -9.43 -17.13
CA TYR A 221 -11.33 -8.20 -16.68
C TYR A 221 -11.37 -7.04 -17.66
N PRO A 222 -11.12 -7.22 -18.97
CA PRO A 222 -11.21 -6.14 -19.93
C PRO A 222 -12.58 -5.46 -19.91
N PHE A 223 -13.62 -6.24 -19.65
CA PHE A 223 -15.00 -5.77 -19.64
C PHE A 223 -15.30 -4.94 -18.38
N TYR A 224 -14.96 -5.43 -17.18
CA TYR A 224 -15.06 -4.64 -15.95
C TYR A 224 -14.27 -3.32 -16.06
N LEU A 225 -13.06 -3.36 -16.62
CA LEU A 225 -12.26 -2.16 -16.87
C LEU A 225 -12.94 -1.19 -17.84
N LEU A 226 -13.49 -1.68 -18.97
CA LEU A 226 -14.22 -0.86 -19.96
C LEU A 226 -15.46 -0.22 -19.36
N LEU A 227 -16.24 -0.99 -18.60
CA LEU A 227 -17.51 -0.55 -18.04
C LEU A 227 -17.28 0.52 -16.97
N THR A 228 -16.29 0.31 -16.09
CA THR A 228 -15.86 1.33 -15.14
C THR A 228 -15.25 2.53 -15.86
N ALA A 229 -14.48 2.36 -16.93
CA ALA A 229 -13.95 3.48 -17.71
C ALA A 229 -15.07 4.37 -18.28
N VAL A 230 -16.16 3.78 -18.79
CA VAL A 230 -17.33 4.54 -19.27
C VAL A 230 -18.06 5.24 -18.11
N ALA A 231 -18.21 4.59 -16.95
CA ALA A 231 -18.79 5.24 -15.78
C ALA A 231 -17.94 6.41 -15.27
N LEU A 232 -16.62 6.23 -15.22
CA LEU A 232 -15.65 7.28 -14.89
C LEU A 232 -15.65 8.40 -15.93
N TRP A 233 -15.91 8.08 -17.20
CA TRP A 233 -16.09 9.08 -18.24
C TRP A 233 -17.36 9.91 -18.02
N ILE A 234 -18.50 9.27 -17.71
CA ILE A 234 -19.75 9.98 -17.38
C ILE A 234 -19.56 10.88 -16.16
N ALA A 235 -18.96 10.32 -15.10
CA ALA A 235 -18.56 11.03 -13.89
C ALA A 235 -17.68 12.24 -14.18
N ALA A 236 -16.67 12.05 -15.04
CA ALA A 236 -15.81 13.09 -15.50
C ALA A 236 -16.63 14.18 -16.18
N VAL A 237 -17.30 13.88 -17.28
CA VAL A 237 -18.03 14.88 -18.07
C VAL A 237 -19.08 15.63 -17.22
N ALA A 238 -19.77 14.93 -16.32
CA ALA A 238 -20.69 15.54 -15.35
C ALA A 238 -20.00 16.60 -14.48
N PHE A 239 -18.82 16.28 -13.98
CA PHE A 239 -17.99 17.20 -13.22
C PHE A 239 -17.34 18.29 -14.09
N LEU A 240 -17.09 18.06 -15.37
CA LEU A 240 -16.44 19.01 -16.27
C LEU A 240 -17.38 20.08 -16.83
N ARG A 241 -18.67 19.76 -16.97
CA ARG A 241 -19.64 20.68 -17.58
C ARG A 241 -19.90 21.93 -16.72
N PRO A 242 -19.95 23.14 -17.32
CA PRO A 242 -20.46 24.33 -16.66
C PRO A 242 -21.97 24.20 -16.43
N GLU A 243 -22.39 24.37 -15.17
CA GLU A 243 -23.79 24.22 -14.77
C GLU A 243 -24.62 25.47 -15.13
N MET A 244 -25.90 25.25 -15.43
CA MET A 244 -26.88 26.30 -15.70
C MET A 244 -27.35 26.94 -14.39
N ASP A 245 -27.42 28.27 -14.39
CA ASP A 245 -28.14 29.03 -13.36
C ASP A 245 -29.63 29.03 -13.73
N PRO A 246 -30.52 28.36 -12.96
CA PRO A 246 -31.93 28.24 -13.31
C PRO A 246 -32.70 29.57 -13.18
N ASN A 247 -32.15 30.57 -12.47
CA ASN A 247 -32.73 31.91 -12.35
C ASN A 247 -32.09 32.92 -13.32
N GLY A 248 -31.09 32.50 -14.09
CA GLY A 248 -30.59 33.28 -15.20
C GLY A 248 -31.59 33.23 -16.33
N THR A 249 -32.53 34.18 -16.37
CA THR A 249 -33.35 34.47 -17.55
C THR A 249 -32.52 34.31 -18.82
N PRO A 250 -32.95 33.51 -19.82
CA PRO A 250 -32.30 33.52 -21.11
C PRO A 250 -32.32 34.98 -21.59
N SER A 251 -31.15 35.55 -21.79
CA SER A 251 -30.95 36.97 -22.15
C SER A 251 -31.44 37.32 -23.56
N PHE A 252 -32.39 36.56 -24.11
CA PHE A 252 -32.97 36.72 -25.44
C PHE A 252 -34.49 36.79 -25.50
N LEU A 253 -35.19 36.89 -24.36
CA LEU A 253 -36.61 37.25 -24.33
C LEU A 253 -36.80 38.58 -23.59
N LYS A 254 -36.28 39.66 -24.17
CA LYS A 254 -36.88 40.98 -23.96
C LYS A 254 -37.97 41.17 -25.01
N LEU A 255 -39.14 41.66 -24.56
CA LEU A 255 -40.22 42.22 -25.39
C LEU A 255 -39.67 43.03 -26.58
N PRO A 256 -40.42 43.22 -27.69
CA PRO A 256 -39.92 43.85 -28.90
C PRO A 256 -39.23 45.17 -28.56
N LEU A 257 -37.92 45.19 -28.78
CA LEU A 257 -36.97 46.22 -28.35
C LEU A 257 -37.42 47.64 -28.75
N HIS A 258 -38.25 47.78 -29.78
CA HIS A 258 -38.80 49.05 -30.25
C HIS A 258 -39.83 49.72 -29.33
N ALA A 259 -40.64 48.96 -28.57
CA ALA A 259 -41.66 49.55 -27.70
C ALA A 259 -41.06 50.14 -26.41
N GLU A 260 -40.08 49.42 -25.81
CA GLU A 260 -39.33 49.89 -24.64
C GLU A 260 -38.46 51.11 -24.99
N LEU A 261 -37.78 51.08 -26.15
CA LEU A 261 -36.98 52.20 -26.64
C LEU A 261 -37.84 53.44 -26.93
N LYS A 262 -39.05 53.31 -27.51
CA LYS A 262 -39.99 54.44 -27.69
C LYS A 262 -40.43 55.05 -26.36
N ARG A 263 -40.76 54.22 -25.35
CA ARG A 263 -41.09 54.72 -23.99
C ARG A 263 -39.91 55.44 -23.35
N LYS A 264 -38.70 54.90 -23.49
CA LYS A 264 -37.46 55.55 -23.02
C LYS A 264 -37.15 56.85 -23.77
N GLY A 265 -37.46 56.95 -25.06
CA GLY A 265 -37.35 58.20 -25.82
C GLY A 265 -38.32 59.29 -25.34
N ALA A 266 -39.57 58.93 -25.04
CA ALA A 266 -40.54 59.86 -24.46
C ALA A 266 -40.15 60.29 -23.03
N TRP A 267 -39.69 59.34 -22.20
CA TRP A 267 -39.13 59.64 -20.89
C TRP A 267 -37.94 60.58 -20.96
N LEU A 268 -37.00 60.35 -21.89
CA LEU A 268 -35.82 61.20 -22.05
C LEU A 268 -36.21 62.64 -22.39
N LYS A 269 -37.20 62.85 -23.28
CA LYS A 269 -37.69 64.19 -23.60
C LYS A 269 -38.30 64.89 -22.38
N LYS A 270 -39.05 64.16 -21.56
CA LYS A 270 -39.68 64.66 -20.33
C LYS A 270 -38.64 64.99 -19.27
N ALA A 271 -37.68 64.09 -19.03
CA ALA A 271 -36.58 64.30 -18.09
C ALA A 271 -35.69 65.49 -18.48
N MET A 272 -35.46 65.71 -19.78
CA MET A 272 -34.74 66.88 -20.28
C MET A 272 -35.46 68.20 -20.01
N GLN A 273 -36.80 68.21 -20.05
CA GLN A 273 -37.61 69.40 -19.76
C GLN A 273 -37.72 69.66 -18.26
N GLU A 274 -37.99 68.64 -17.45
CA GLU A 274 -38.17 68.77 -16.00
C GLU A 274 -36.86 69.10 -15.27
N GLY A 275 -35.74 68.50 -15.70
CA GLY A 275 -34.44 68.72 -15.07
C GLY A 275 -33.65 69.91 -15.61
N CYS A 276 -34.16 70.60 -16.64
CA CYS A 276 -33.47 71.71 -17.34
C CYS A 276 -31.99 71.42 -17.69
N TYR A 277 -31.61 70.15 -17.89
CA TYR A 277 -30.21 69.73 -18.00
C TYR A 277 -29.47 70.39 -19.18
N TYR A 278 -30.21 70.81 -20.21
CA TYR A 278 -29.67 71.49 -21.40
C TYR A 278 -29.06 72.88 -21.09
N GLN A 279 -29.37 73.49 -19.94
CA GLN A 279 -28.78 74.77 -19.51
C GLN A 279 -27.31 74.65 -19.10
N ASP A 280 -26.83 73.44 -18.81
CA ASP A 280 -25.42 73.20 -18.50
C ASP A 280 -24.56 73.34 -19.79
N PRO A 281 -23.65 74.34 -19.88
CA PRO A 281 -22.86 74.59 -21.08
C PRO A 281 -21.77 73.53 -21.32
N GLU A 282 -21.40 72.75 -20.31
CA GLU A 282 -20.40 71.67 -20.39
C GLU A 282 -21.04 70.27 -20.53
N LEU A 283 -22.37 70.22 -20.69
CA LEU A 283 -23.10 68.97 -20.82
C LEU A 283 -22.58 68.15 -22.02
N ASN A 284 -22.11 66.95 -21.72
CA ASN A 284 -21.72 65.95 -22.69
C ASN A 284 -22.52 64.66 -22.44
N LEU A 285 -22.41 63.72 -23.37
CA LEU A 285 -23.18 62.47 -23.30
C LEU A 285 -22.95 61.71 -21.99
N SER A 286 -21.71 61.69 -21.48
CA SER A 286 -21.35 60.99 -20.25
C SER A 286 -21.90 61.69 -19.01
N SER A 287 -21.81 63.02 -18.94
CA SER A 287 -22.33 63.78 -17.80
C SER A 287 -23.86 63.79 -17.76
N LEU A 288 -24.54 63.80 -18.91
CA LEU A 288 -25.99 63.64 -18.95
C LEU A 288 -26.41 62.21 -18.54
N ALA A 289 -25.68 61.20 -18.98
CA ALA A 289 -25.92 59.82 -18.61
C ALA A 289 -25.80 59.60 -17.10
N GLU A 290 -24.77 60.19 -16.48
CA GLU A 290 -24.59 60.18 -15.03
C GLU A 290 -25.73 60.90 -14.29
N LYS A 291 -26.10 62.11 -14.72
CA LYS A 291 -27.23 62.87 -14.12
C LYS A 291 -28.58 62.15 -14.23
N LEU A 292 -28.77 61.35 -15.27
CA LEU A 292 -30.00 60.56 -15.50
C LEU A 292 -29.93 59.14 -14.91
N GLY A 293 -28.79 58.72 -14.35
CA GLY A 293 -28.60 57.36 -13.84
C GLY A 293 -28.64 56.27 -14.91
N VAL A 294 -28.32 56.61 -16.18
CA VAL A 294 -28.34 55.70 -17.33
C VAL A 294 -26.92 55.52 -17.87
N GLY A 295 -26.59 54.38 -18.49
CA GLY A 295 -25.28 54.19 -19.11
C GLY A 295 -25.09 55.07 -20.36
N PRO A 296 -23.91 55.67 -20.61
CA PRO A 296 -23.67 56.55 -21.78
C PRO A 296 -23.99 55.88 -23.12
N HIS A 297 -23.67 54.58 -23.25
CA HIS A 297 -23.98 53.78 -24.44
C HIS A 297 -25.49 53.56 -24.61
N GLU A 298 -26.24 53.39 -23.51
CA GLU A 298 -27.70 53.24 -23.56
C GLU A 298 -28.37 54.57 -23.93
N LEU A 299 -27.91 55.68 -23.36
CA LEU A 299 -28.39 57.02 -23.67
C LEU A 299 -28.13 57.39 -25.14
N SER A 300 -26.91 57.15 -25.63
CA SER A 300 -26.55 57.36 -27.04
C SER A 300 -27.42 56.52 -27.97
N ARG A 301 -27.65 55.26 -27.61
CA ARG A 301 -28.52 54.36 -28.37
C ARG A 301 -29.95 54.89 -28.42
N ILE A 302 -30.51 55.39 -27.31
CA ILE A 302 -31.86 55.98 -27.28
C ILE A 302 -31.92 57.20 -28.21
N ILE A 303 -30.98 58.14 -28.11
CA ILE A 303 -30.96 59.37 -28.91
C ILE A 303 -30.82 59.04 -30.41
N ASN A 304 -29.86 58.20 -30.78
CA ASN A 304 -29.59 57.89 -32.18
C ASN A 304 -30.67 57.01 -32.83
N THR A 305 -31.20 56.01 -32.11
CA THR A 305 -32.15 55.05 -32.70
C THR A 305 -33.61 55.49 -32.61
N VAL A 306 -34.01 56.18 -31.54
CA VAL A 306 -35.41 56.57 -31.31
C VAL A 306 -35.68 57.99 -31.79
N LEU A 307 -34.76 58.91 -31.50
CA LEU A 307 -34.93 60.32 -31.85
C LEU A 307 -34.30 60.69 -33.19
N LYS A 308 -33.49 59.78 -33.77
CA LYS A 308 -32.76 59.96 -35.04
C LYS A 308 -31.95 61.25 -35.10
N LYS A 309 -31.34 61.63 -33.98
CA LYS A 309 -30.55 62.86 -33.81
C LYS A 309 -29.17 62.53 -33.26
N SER A 310 -28.19 63.41 -33.47
CA SER A 310 -26.96 63.37 -32.67
C SER A 310 -27.22 63.93 -31.27
N PHE A 311 -26.34 63.65 -30.29
CA PHE A 311 -26.44 64.22 -28.95
C PHE A 311 -26.50 65.76 -29.00
N ASN A 312 -25.64 66.38 -29.81
CA ASN A 312 -25.59 67.83 -29.94
C ASN A 312 -26.87 68.40 -30.56
N ASP A 313 -27.41 67.77 -31.60
CA ASP A 313 -28.66 68.23 -32.23
C ASP A 313 -29.84 68.10 -31.25
N PHE A 314 -29.90 66.99 -30.50
CA PHE A 314 -30.93 66.76 -29.50
C PHE A 314 -30.90 67.80 -28.38
N ILE A 315 -29.72 68.13 -27.84
CA ILE A 315 -29.59 69.13 -26.78
C ILE A 315 -29.88 70.54 -27.32
N ASN A 316 -29.35 70.87 -28.49
CA ASN A 316 -29.46 72.22 -29.03
C ASN A 316 -30.90 72.61 -29.38
N GLU A 317 -31.80 71.66 -29.67
CA GLU A 317 -33.23 71.95 -29.82
C GLU A 317 -33.84 72.55 -28.55
N TYR A 318 -33.52 72.00 -27.38
CA TYR A 318 -33.98 72.55 -26.11
C TYR A 318 -33.32 73.90 -25.82
N ARG A 319 -32.04 74.06 -26.15
CA ARG A 319 -31.33 75.33 -25.99
C ARG A 319 -31.93 76.42 -26.88
N VAL A 320 -32.20 76.14 -28.15
CA VAL A 320 -32.85 77.10 -29.07
C VAL A 320 -34.28 77.40 -28.61
N ALA A 321 -35.07 76.40 -28.21
CA ALA A 321 -36.42 76.62 -27.69
C ALA A 321 -36.40 77.51 -26.43
N SER A 322 -35.45 77.29 -25.52
CA SER A 322 -35.25 78.13 -24.34
C SER A 322 -34.83 79.55 -24.71
N VAL A 323 -33.95 79.72 -25.70
CA VAL A 323 -33.60 81.05 -26.21
C VAL A 323 -34.83 81.74 -26.80
N VAL A 324 -35.64 81.06 -27.61
CA VAL A 324 -36.85 81.64 -28.21
C VAL A 324 -37.85 82.07 -27.13
N GLN A 325 -38.09 81.21 -26.14
CA GLN A 325 -38.96 81.53 -25.01
C GLN A 325 -38.45 82.76 -24.24
N LYS A 326 -37.15 82.81 -23.95
CA LYS A 326 -36.52 83.96 -23.29
C LYS A 326 -36.50 85.21 -24.16
N MET A 327 -36.40 85.10 -25.49
CA MET A 327 -36.49 86.25 -26.39
C MET A 327 -37.90 86.85 -26.45
N GLN A 328 -38.93 86.07 -26.13
CA GLN A 328 -40.33 86.48 -26.10
C GLN A 328 -40.78 86.97 -24.72
N ASP A 329 -40.03 86.66 -23.66
CA ASP A 329 -40.34 87.04 -22.29
C ASP A 329 -39.78 88.45 -21.98
N PRO A 330 -40.64 89.42 -21.63
CA PRO A 330 -40.22 90.78 -21.28
C PRO A 330 -39.17 90.83 -20.15
N ALA A 331 -39.14 89.82 -19.28
CA ALA A 331 -38.16 89.73 -18.20
C ALA A 331 -36.70 89.69 -18.72
N TYR A 332 -36.47 89.26 -19.97
CA TYR A 332 -35.14 89.09 -20.56
C TYR A 332 -34.71 90.23 -21.50
N ASP A 333 -35.49 91.31 -21.61
CA ASP A 333 -35.16 92.45 -22.48
C ASP A 333 -33.87 93.17 -22.09
N HIS A 334 -33.51 93.11 -20.81
CA HIS A 334 -32.26 93.66 -20.26
C HIS A 334 -31.02 92.79 -20.56
N ILE A 335 -31.20 91.56 -21.08
CA ILE A 335 -30.11 90.62 -21.35
C ILE A 335 -29.76 90.67 -22.85
N THR A 336 -28.46 90.73 -23.14
CA THR A 336 -27.97 90.69 -24.53
C THR A 336 -28.33 89.36 -25.19
N LEU A 337 -28.48 89.35 -26.52
CA LEU A 337 -28.76 88.12 -27.29
C LEU A 337 -27.79 86.98 -26.95
N LEU A 338 -26.52 87.34 -26.72
CA LEU A 338 -25.47 86.43 -26.35
C LEU A 338 -25.59 85.97 -24.89
N GLY A 339 -26.02 86.85 -23.98
CA GLY A 339 -26.35 86.49 -22.60
C GLY A 339 -27.51 85.49 -22.52
N ILE A 340 -28.59 85.70 -23.29
CA ILE A 340 -29.71 84.75 -23.38
C ILE A 340 -29.24 83.40 -23.91
N ALA A 341 -28.33 83.40 -24.91
CA ALA A 341 -27.73 82.18 -25.43
C ALA A 341 -26.91 81.43 -24.37
N PHE A 342 -26.06 82.14 -23.62
CA PHE A 342 -25.25 81.54 -22.54
C PHE A 342 -26.11 80.94 -21.43
N GLU A 343 -27.12 81.66 -20.95
CA GLU A 343 -28.04 81.13 -19.94
C GLU A 343 -28.91 79.97 -20.45
N SER A 344 -29.06 79.86 -21.76
CA SER A 344 -29.76 78.72 -22.38
C SER A 344 -28.81 77.56 -22.68
N GLY A 345 -27.55 77.62 -22.19
CA GLY A 345 -26.56 76.54 -22.26
C GLY A 345 -25.66 76.57 -23.50
N PHE A 346 -25.70 77.60 -24.36
CA PHE A 346 -24.72 77.72 -25.44
C PHE A 346 -23.37 78.19 -24.89
N ASN A 347 -22.28 77.55 -25.30
CA ASN A 347 -20.92 77.93 -24.87
C ASN A 347 -20.17 78.80 -25.90
N SER A 348 -20.76 79.06 -27.08
CA SER A 348 -20.13 79.81 -28.17
C SER A 348 -21.14 80.58 -29.01
N LYS A 349 -20.84 81.84 -29.31
CA LYS A 349 -21.61 82.73 -30.20
C LYS A 349 -21.78 82.12 -31.59
N THR A 350 -20.74 81.48 -32.12
CA THR A 350 -20.73 80.88 -33.46
C THR A 350 -21.65 79.68 -33.53
N THR A 351 -21.59 78.81 -32.53
CA THR A 351 -22.47 77.64 -32.40
C THR A 351 -23.93 78.07 -32.22
N PHE A 352 -24.18 79.07 -31.36
CA PHE A 352 -25.49 79.65 -31.15
C PHE A 352 -26.11 80.19 -32.45
N ASN A 353 -25.43 81.13 -33.12
CA ASN A 353 -25.95 81.74 -34.35
C ASN A 353 -26.21 80.70 -35.44
N ARG A 354 -25.28 79.74 -35.63
CA ARG A 354 -25.42 78.67 -36.62
C ARG A 354 -26.62 77.77 -36.30
N THR A 355 -26.74 77.31 -35.06
CA THR A 355 -27.77 76.33 -34.67
C THR A 355 -29.15 76.97 -34.60
N PHE A 356 -29.23 78.21 -34.11
CA PHE A 356 -30.48 78.97 -34.10
C PHE A 356 -30.97 79.23 -35.53
N LYS A 357 -30.09 79.65 -36.46
CA LYS A 357 -30.46 79.81 -37.87
C LYS A 357 -30.86 78.49 -38.52
N GLN A 358 -30.19 77.39 -38.18
CA GLN A 358 -30.53 76.06 -38.69
C GLN A 358 -31.92 75.57 -38.23
N ILE A 359 -32.33 75.91 -37.00
CA ILE A 359 -33.60 75.45 -36.42
C ILE A 359 -34.76 76.41 -36.73
N ILE A 360 -34.53 77.73 -36.66
CA ILE A 360 -35.56 78.77 -36.80
C ILE A 360 -35.64 79.33 -38.22
N GLY A 361 -34.63 79.10 -39.06
CA GLY A 361 -34.55 79.60 -40.45
C GLY A 361 -34.13 81.07 -40.57
N LYS A 362 -34.15 81.84 -39.47
CA LYS A 362 -33.72 83.25 -39.38
C LYS A 362 -32.52 83.41 -38.44
N SER A 363 -31.72 84.44 -38.64
CA SER A 363 -30.68 84.77 -37.66
C SER A 363 -31.31 85.21 -36.32
N PRO A 364 -30.65 84.99 -35.16
CA PRO A 364 -31.20 85.40 -33.88
C PRO A 364 -31.49 86.91 -33.78
N VAL A 365 -30.74 87.73 -34.52
CA VAL A 365 -30.93 89.18 -34.59
C VAL A 365 -32.17 89.53 -35.40
N GLU A 366 -32.36 88.90 -36.56
CA GLU A 366 -33.59 89.06 -37.37
C GLU A 366 -34.82 88.61 -36.58
N TYR A 367 -34.74 87.46 -35.88
CA TYR A 367 -35.84 86.95 -35.05
C TYR A 367 -36.20 87.90 -33.89
N LYS A 368 -35.21 88.46 -33.19
CA LYS A 368 -35.44 89.44 -32.11
C LYS A 368 -35.97 90.77 -32.64
N ASN A 369 -35.59 91.18 -33.84
CA ASN A 369 -36.11 92.41 -34.45
C ASN A 369 -37.56 92.24 -34.91
N ASP A 370 -37.95 91.04 -35.37
CA ASP A 370 -39.34 90.71 -35.70
C ASP A 370 -40.26 90.74 -34.45
N LEU A 371 -39.74 90.38 -33.27
CA LEU A 371 -40.46 90.44 -31.99
C LEU A 371 -40.69 91.87 -31.48
N LYS A 372 -39.90 92.85 -31.92
CA LYS A 372 -39.93 94.25 -31.43
C LYS A 372 -41.03 95.13 -32.05
N LYS A 373 -42.03 94.56 -32.73
CA LYS A 373 -43.15 95.33 -33.33
C LYS A 373 -44.41 95.48 -32.46
N GLU A 374 -44.43 95.00 -31.22
CA GLU A 374 -45.51 95.26 -30.27
C GLU A 374 -44.96 95.83 -28.94
N ARG A 375 -45.59 96.92 -28.47
CA ARG A 375 -45.23 97.86 -27.36
C ARG A 375 -45.53 97.27 -25.94
N PRO A 376 -45.43 98.02 -24.80
CA PRO A 376 -44.49 99.05 -24.28
C PRO A 376 -44.03 98.87 -22.78
N PHE A 377 -42.97 99.61 -22.39
CA PHE A 377 -42.67 100.31 -21.10
C PHE A 377 -42.93 99.69 -19.69
N TYR A 378 -41.86 99.52 -18.86
CA TYR A 378 -41.50 100.31 -17.62
C TYR A 378 -40.49 99.60 -16.64
N ASN A 379 -39.48 100.37 -16.21
CA ASN A 379 -38.79 100.54 -14.90
C ASN A 379 -38.22 99.41 -13.97
N MET A 380 -36.92 99.62 -13.66
CA MET A 380 -36.21 99.67 -12.36
C MET A 380 -35.68 98.43 -11.58
N GLY A 381 -34.37 98.52 -11.24
CA GLY A 381 -33.79 98.19 -9.90
C GLY A 381 -33.02 96.85 -9.77
N ARG A 382 -31.67 96.79 -9.84
CA ARG A 382 -30.58 96.97 -8.83
C ARG A 382 -30.20 95.75 -7.93
N ARG A 383 -28.88 95.42 -8.00
CA ARG A 383 -27.90 94.88 -6.99
C ARG A 383 -27.81 93.37 -6.71
N GLU A 384 -26.66 92.73 -6.99
CA GLU A 384 -25.36 92.60 -6.26
C GLU A 384 -25.35 91.44 -5.23
N ARG A 385 -24.64 90.31 -5.47
CA ARG A 385 -23.22 89.97 -5.18
C ARG A 385 -23.08 89.31 -3.78
N VAL A 386 -22.54 88.09 -3.62
CA VAL A 386 -21.17 87.73 -3.16
C VAL A 386 -21.25 86.22 -2.75
N ALA A 387 -20.48 85.29 -3.32
CA ALA A 387 -19.12 84.79 -2.99
C ALA A 387 -19.02 83.69 -1.90
N ALA A 388 -17.94 82.91 -2.01
CA ALA A 388 -17.71 81.56 -1.49
C ALA A 388 -16.98 81.48 -0.13
N VAL A 389 -16.93 80.28 0.46
CA VAL A 389 -16.08 79.94 1.63
C VAL A 389 -15.54 78.50 1.52
N VAL A 390 -14.28 78.31 1.96
CA VAL A 390 -13.53 77.06 2.17
C VAL A 390 -13.13 76.97 3.66
N SER A 391 -13.15 75.78 4.28
CA SER A 391 -12.28 75.31 5.41
C SER A 391 -12.63 73.81 5.70
N SER A 392 -11.89 72.93 6.39
CA SER A 392 -10.56 72.80 7.04
C SER A 392 -10.45 71.35 7.59
N ALA A 393 -9.25 70.87 7.95
CA ALA A 393 -8.94 69.50 8.40
C ALA A 393 -8.80 69.34 9.94
N GLU A 394 -9.10 68.16 10.52
CA GLU A 394 -8.78 67.83 11.92
C GLU A 394 -8.62 66.31 12.24
N ALA A 395 -7.59 66.02 13.07
CA ALA A 395 -7.34 64.92 14.05
C ALA A 395 -7.10 63.42 13.67
N ILE A 396 -6.03 62.84 14.25
CA ILE A 396 -5.66 61.40 14.29
C ILE A 396 -5.65 60.92 15.77
N PRO A 397 -6.15 59.72 16.13
CA PRO A 397 -6.06 59.20 17.51
C PRO A 397 -4.85 58.26 17.76
N LYS A 398 -4.26 58.37 18.97
CA LYS A 398 -3.24 57.47 19.55
C LYS A 398 -3.85 56.14 20.02
N TRP A 399 -3.20 55.01 19.76
CA TRP A 399 -3.53 53.68 20.31
C TRP A 399 -2.61 53.34 21.50
N SER A 400 -3.16 52.62 22.49
CA SER A 400 -2.47 52.17 23.72
C SER A 400 -1.54 50.99 23.49
N ASP A 401 -0.45 50.96 24.27
CA ASP A 401 0.66 50.00 24.16
C ASP A 401 0.44 48.79 25.08
N ASP A 402 -0.69 48.11 24.94
CA ASP A 402 -1.01 46.93 25.74
C ASP A 402 -0.28 45.71 25.15
N LYS A 403 0.78 45.24 25.83
CA LYS A 403 1.55 44.04 25.44
C LYS A 403 0.62 42.82 25.36
N LEU A 404 0.17 42.50 24.14
CA LEU A 404 -0.62 41.30 23.85
C LEU A 404 0.09 40.05 24.40
N LYS A 405 -0.50 39.44 25.44
CA LYS A 405 -0.02 38.19 26.03
C LYS A 405 0.19 37.13 24.93
N ARG A 406 1.42 36.59 24.83
CA ARG A 406 1.86 35.59 23.83
C ARG A 406 0.87 34.42 23.64
N ASN A 407 0.15 34.02 24.69
CA ASN A 407 -0.85 32.94 24.66
C ASN A 407 -2.10 33.26 23.80
N TYR A 408 -2.51 34.52 23.67
CA TYR A 408 -3.65 34.91 22.82
C TYR A 408 -3.34 34.70 21.33
N MET A 409 -2.08 34.85 20.92
CA MET A 409 -1.67 34.69 19.52
C MET A 409 -1.70 33.22 19.08
N PHE A 410 -1.24 32.29 19.91
CA PHE A 410 -1.29 30.85 19.60
C PHE A 410 -2.73 30.33 19.43
N LYS A 411 -3.65 30.72 20.33
CA LYS A 411 -5.07 30.37 20.23
C LYS A 411 -5.70 30.88 18.93
N ASN A 412 -5.34 32.09 18.52
CA ASN A 412 -5.81 32.67 17.26
C ASN A 412 -5.24 31.95 16.03
N TYR A 413 -3.94 31.63 16.01
CA TYR A 413 -3.34 30.87 14.91
C TYR A 413 -3.96 29.48 14.76
N PHE A 414 -4.19 28.78 15.86
CA PHE A 414 -4.88 27.49 15.86
C PHE A 414 -6.32 27.62 15.33
N LYS A 415 -7.09 28.59 15.83
CA LYS A 415 -8.48 28.84 15.41
C LYS A 415 -8.57 29.19 13.92
N ILE A 416 -7.63 29.97 13.40
CA ILE A 416 -7.55 30.33 11.98
C ILE A 416 -7.19 29.10 11.13
N ALA A 417 -6.19 28.32 11.55
CA ALA A 417 -5.78 27.11 10.85
C ALA A 417 -6.93 26.10 10.77
N TRP A 418 -7.64 25.84 11.87
CA TRP A 418 -8.82 24.97 11.91
C TRP A 418 -9.94 25.45 10.98
N ARG A 419 -10.30 26.75 11.02
CA ARG A 419 -11.29 27.32 10.09
C ARG A 419 -10.88 27.16 8.63
N ASN A 420 -9.59 27.30 8.33
CA ASN A 420 -9.10 27.16 6.96
C ASN A 420 -9.15 25.70 6.48
N LEU A 421 -8.80 24.74 7.34
CA LEU A 421 -8.92 23.31 7.07
C LEU A 421 -10.36 22.91 6.76
N VAL A 422 -11.31 23.37 7.58
CA VAL A 422 -12.76 23.11 7.38
C VAL A 422 -13.28 23.81 6.12
N ARG A 423 -12.69 24.94 5.71
CA ARG A 423 -13.05 25.61 4.45
C ARG A 423 -12.52 24.84 3.23
N ASN A 424 -11.34 24.24 3.33
CA ASN A 424 -10.64 23.53 2.25
C ASN A 424 -10.65 22.00 2.46
N LYS A 425 -11.83 21.41 2.66
CA LYS A 425 -11.99 20.00 3.07
C LYS A 425 -11.33 18.99 2.12
N SER A 426 -11.40 19.20 0.81
CA SER A 426 -10.79 18.29 -0.16
C SER A 426 -9.27 18.29 -0.08
N TYR A 427 -8.66 19.46 0.08
CA TYR A 427 -7.22 19.61 0.28
C TYR A 427 -6.77 18.97 1.59
N ALA A 428 -7.49 19.21 2.68
CA ALA A 428 -7.19 18.59 3.98
C ALA A 428 -7.31 17.07 3.90
N ALA A 429 -8.40 16.54 3.32
CA ALA A 429 -8.62 15.10 3.19
C ALA A 429 -7.53 14.39 2.37
N ILE A 430 -7.15 14.94 1.20
CA ILE A 430 -6.11 14.33 0.35
C ILE A 430 -4.75 14.30 1.06
N ASN A 431 -4.38 15.39 1.74
CA ASN A 431 -3.11 15.46 2.47
C ASN A 431 -3.10 14.57 3.72
N ILE A 432 -4.19 14.55 4.48
CA ILE A 432 -4.34 13.66 5.65
C ILE A 432 -4.24 12.21 5.21
N ALA A 433 -4.98 11.80 4.16
CA ALA A 433 -4.95 10.44 3.66
C ALA A 433 -3.56 10.05 3.12
N GLY A 434 -2.94 10.89 2.31
CA GLY A 434 -1.61 10.62 1.75
C GLY A 434 -0.51 10.51 2.82
N LEU A 435 -0.51 11.44 3.79
CA LEU A 435 0.43 11.37 4.92
C LEU A 435 0.13 10.17 5.83
N ALA A 436 -1.14 9.89 6.11
CA ALA A 436 -1.51 8.79 6.99
C ALA A 436 -1.07 7.43 6.44
N VAL A 437 -1.26 7.18 5.14
CA VAL A 437 -0.79 5.94 4.50
C VAL A 437 0.72 5.79 4.64
N GLY A 438 1.50 6.85 4.36
CA GLY A 438 2.95 6.81 4.52
C GLY A 438 3.38 6.59 5.98
N ILE A 439 2.74 7.28 6.92
CA ILE A 439 3.01 7.16 8.36
C ILE A 439 2.63 5.76 8.88
N THR A 440 1.51 5.17 8.45
CA THR A 440 1.12 3.80 8.81
C THR A 440 2.21 2.80 8.45
N VAL A 441 2.77 2.88 7.23
CA VAL A 441 3.87 2.00 6.82
C VAL A 441 5.09 2.19 7.72
N CYS A 442 5.44 3.44 8.04
CA CYS A 442 6.55 3.72 8.95
C CYS A 442 6.32 3.17 10.36
N ILE A 443 5.10 3.27 10.90
CA ILE A 443 4.75 2.73 12.22
C ILE A 443 4.88 1.20 12.19
N ILE A 444 4.33 0.53 11.18
CA ILE A 444 4.40 -0.94 11.08
C ILE A 444 5.85 -1.40 10.97
N ILE A 445 6.66 -0.79 10.09
CA ILE A 445 8.08 -1.13 9.96
C ILE A 445 8.83 -0.85 11.26
N PHE A 446 8.56 0.28 11.92
CA PHE A 446 9.15 0.58 13.23
C PHE A 446 8.82 -0.49 14.28
N ILE A 447 7.57 -0.98 14.34
CA ILE A 447 7.17 -2.05 15.27
C ILE A 447 7.90 -3.36 14.93
N ILE A 448 8.03 -3.70 13.65
CA ILE A 448 8.80 -4.88 13.22
C ILE A 448 10.26 -4.75 13.66
N ILE A 449 10.90 -3.61 13.38
CA ILE A 449 12.29 -3.38 13.75
C ILE A 449 12.46 -3.37 15.27
N GLN A 450 11.55 -2.74 16.00
CA GLN A 450 11.53 -2.77 17.46
C GLN A 450 11.43 -4.20 17.98
N TYR A 451 10.54 -5.02 17.41
CA TYR A 451 10.41 -6.43 17.78
C TYR A 451 11.72 -7.19 17.54
N GLN A 452 12.29 -7.12 16.33
CA GLN A 452 13.54 -7.81 15.97
C GLN A 452 14.75 -7.31 16.78
N THR A 453 14.79 -6.02 17.11
CA THR A 453 15.87 -5.44 17.94
C THR A 453 15.68 -5.65 19.43
N SER A 454 14.51 -6.12 19.86
CA SER A 454 14.21 -6.36 21.27
C SER A 454 14.59 -7.76 21.76
N PHE A 455 15.14 -8.61 20.90
CA PHE A 455 15.49 -9.98 21.24
C PHE A 455 16.50 -10.06 22.40
N ASP A 456 16.18 -10.88 23.41
CA ASP A 456 17.02 -11.19 24.57
C ASP A 456 17.50 -9.96 25.39
N ASN A 457 16.85 -8.81 25.22
CA ASN A 457 17.22 -7.57 25.89
C ASN A 457 16.79 -7.47 27.35
N PHE A 458 15.92 -8.37 27.83
CA PHE A 458 15.41 -8.38 29.21
C PHE A 458 16.36 -9.06 30.21
N HIS A 459 17.44 -9.69 29.74
CA HIS A 459 18.45 -10.29 30.60
C HIS A 459 19.39 -9.23 31.20
N THR A 460 19.63 -9.29 32.51
CA THR A 460 20.44 -8.32 33.25
C THR A 460 21.93 -8.40 32.94
N LYS A 461 22.42 -9.56 32.47
CA LYS A 461 23.83 -9.84 32.21
C LYS A 461 24.18 -9.96 30.71
N LYS A 462 23.29 -9.48 29.82
CA LYS A 462 23.40 -9.69 28.36
C LYS A 462 24.73 -9.22 27.77
N ASP A 463 25.29 -8.11 28.25
CA ASP A 463 26.52 -7.50 27.70
C ASP A 463 27.78 -8.33 28.00
N ARG A 464 27.70 -9.28 28.94
CA ARG A 464 28.79 -10.20 29.32
C ARG A 464 28.47 -11.66 29.04
N THR A 465 27.36 -11.93 28.36
CA THR A 465 26.91 -13.27 28.00
C THR A 465 27.31 -13.58 26.57
N TYR A 466 27.99 -14.72 26.39
CA TYR A 466 28.52 -15.13 25.10
C TYR A 466 28.11 -16.57 24.77
N ARG A 467 27.80 -16.82 23.50
CA ARG A 467 27.67 -18.15 22.90
C ARG A 467 29.05 -18.60 22.40
N VAL A 468 29.42 -19.84 22.67
CA VAL A 468 30.62 -20.46 22.09
C VAL A 468 30.27 -21.00 20.71
N LEU A 469 31.02 -20.61 19.69
CA LEU A 469 30.90 -21.10 18.32
C LEU A 469 32.10 -21.99 17.97
N THR A 470 31.89 -22.92 17.04
CA THR A 470 32.97 -23.67 16.38
C THR A 470 33.36 -22.97 15.08
N GLU A 471 34.64 -22.65 14.95
CA GLU A 471 35.27 -22.06 13.78
C GLU A 471 35.90 -23.20 12.98
N HIS A 472 35.21 -23.64 11.92
CA HIS A 472 35.68 -24.71 11.05
C HIS A 472 36.71 -24.19 10.05
N HIS A 473 37.81 -24.92 9.93
CA HIS A 473 38.89 -24.65 8.97
C HIS A 473 39.03 -25.83 8.01
N PRO A 474 38.24 -25.85 6.91
CA PRO A 474 38.34 -26.90 5.90
C PRO A 474 39.75 -26.92 5.32
N ALA A 475 40.29 -28.12 5.07
CA ALA A 475 41.66 -28.29 4.60
C ALA A 475 41.96 -27.56 3.27
N ASP A 476 40.94 -27.38 2.41
CA ASP A 476 41.09 -26.90 1.02
C ASP A 476 40.25 -25.67 0.64
N ALA A 477 39.38 -25.16 1.53
CA ALA A 477 38.67 -23.91 1.29
C ALA A 477 39.41 -22.77 2.01
N GLY A 478 39.87 -21.75 1.28
CA GLY A 478 40.46 -20.54 1.86
C GLY A 478 39.47 -19.69 2.69
N GLY A 479 38.35 -20.26 3.14
CA GLY A 479 37.28 -19.62 3.88
C GLY A 479 37.01 -20.34 5.20
N VAL A 480 36.80 -19.57 6.25
CA VAL A 480 36.39 -20.03 7.57
C VAL A 480 34.86 -20.07 7.62
N SER A 481 34.28 -21.14 8.18
CA SER A 481 32.84 -21.22 8.44
C SER A 481 32.56 -21.40 9.91
N TYR A 482 31.45 -20.85 10.40
CA TYR A 482 31.08 -20.89 11.81
C TYR A 482 29.89 -21.84 12.04
N GLY A 483 29.98 -22.66 13.08
CA GLY A 483 28.91 -23.55 13.54
C GLY A 483 28.46 -23.20 14.95
N LYS A 484 27.14 -23.24 15.19
CA LYS A 484 26.56 -23.06 16.55
C LYS A 484 26.82 -24.24 17.49
N SER A 485 27.14 -25.41 16.92
CA SER A 485 27.36 -26.64 17.67
C SER A 485 28.76 -26.72 18.25
N VAL A 486 28.87 -27.22 19.48
CA VAL A 486 30.16 -27.49 20.14
C VAL A 486 30.30 -28.98 20.47
N PRO A 487 31.50 -29.48 20.77
CA PRO A 487 31.67 -30.85 21.28
C PRO A 487 31.00 -31.05 22.65
N PHE A 488 30.46 -32.24 22.91
CA PHE A 488 29.87 -32.59 24.21
C PHE A 488 30.75 -32.30 25.44
N PRO A 489 32.08 -32.56 25.45
CA PRO A 489 32.91 -32.25 26.60
C PRO A 489 33.16 -30.74 26.81
N MET A 490 32.79 -29.87 25.87
CA MET A 490 33.07 -28.43 25.91
C MET A 490 32.64 -27.76 27.22
N PRO A 491 31.40 -27.88 27.71
CA PRO A 491 30.97 -27.15 28.90
C PRO A 491 31.70 -27.59 30.17
N ALA A 492 32.05 -28.88 30.29
CA ALA A 492 32.85 -29.39 31.40
C ALA A 492 34.31 -28.95 31.29
N GLY A 493 34.90 -29.05 30.10
CA GLY A 493 36.28 -28.62 29.83
C GLY A 493 36.50 -27.14 30.09
N LEU A 494 35.55 -26.26 29.71
CA LEU A 494 35.62 -24.84 30.01
C LEU A 494 35.56 -24.54 31.52
N LYS A 495 34.71 -25.24 32.27
CA LYS A 495 34.64 -25.08 33.74
C LYS A 495 35.95 -25.48 34.42
N THR A 496 36.62 -26.53 33.94
CA THR A 496 37.89 -27.01 34.50
C THR A 496 39.08 -26.17 34.07
N ALA A 497 39.17 -25.81 32.79
CA ALA A 497 40.31 -25.08 32.22
C ALA A 497 40.27 -23.58 32.55
N PHE A 498 39.09 -23.00 32.74
CA PHE A 498 38.90 -21.58 33.02
C PHE A 498 38.02 -21.36 34.27
N PRO A 499 38.53 -21.64 35.48
CA PRO A 499 37.79 -21.41 36.74
C PRO A 499 37.36 -19.95 36.95
N GLN A 500 37.97 -19.00 36.23
CA GLN A 500 37.59 -17.59 36.26
C GLN A 500 36.24 -17.29 35.57
N LEU A 501 35.67 -18.21 34.78
CA LEU A 501 34.34 -18.02 34.20
C LEU A 501 33.27 -18.00 35.30
N GLU A 502 32.43 -16.97 35.34
CA GLU A 502 31.39 -16.86 36.38
C GLU A 502 30.38 -17.99 36.26
N GLN A 503 29.94 -18.31 35.04
CA GLN A 503 28.99 -19.39 34.74
C GLN A 503 29.28 -20.00 33.37
N VAL A 504 29.02 -21.31 33.26
CA VAL A 504 29.03 -22.07 32.00
C VAL A 504 27.77 -22.93 31.96
N ALA A 505 26.98 -22.78 30.90
CA ALA A 505 25.69 -23.42 30.72
C ALA A 505 25.63 -24.23 29.41
N PRO A 506 25.48 -25.56 29.48
CA PRO A 506 25.17 -26.37 28.32
C PRO A 506 23.73 -26.10 27.88
N VAL A 507 23.49 -26.11 26.57
CA VAL A 507 22.15 -26.01 25.99
C VAL A 507 22.03 -27.02 24.89
N TYR A 508 20.99 -27.85 24.96
CA TYR A 508 20.64 -28.77 23.90
C TYR A 508 19.17 -28.58 23.54
N ALA A 509 18.88 -28.30 22.27
CA ALA A 509 17.50 -28.20 21.78
C ALA A 509 17.11 -29.50 21.08
N SER A 510 16.10 -30.18 21.62
CA SER A 510 15.51 -31.38 21.02
C SER A 510 14.28 -31.03 20.19
N HIS A 511 14.05 -31.85 19.17
CA HIS A 511 13.01 -31.66 18.16
C HIS A 511 12.21 -32.95 17.97
N ASN A 512 10.92 -32.81 17.63
CA ASN A 512 9.99 -33.94 17.38
C ASN A 512 9.83 -34.93 18.54
N ASP A 513 9.85 -34.42 19.78
CA ASP A 513 9.67 -35.21 20.99
C ASP A 513 8.21 -35.64 21.19
N VAL A 514 8.00 -36.87 21.65
CA VAL A 514 6.67 -37.39 21.99
C VAL A 514 6.57 -37.59 23.49
N LEU A 515 5.56 -36.99 24.09
CA LEU A 515 5.34 -36.97 25.53
C LEU A 515 3.99 -37.61 25.85
N GLN A 516 3.97 -38.46 26.87
CA GLN A 516 2.75 -39.07 27.40
C GLN A 516 2.49 -38.55 28.80
N VAL A 517 1.29 -38.02 29.04
CA VAL A 517 0.84 -37.66 30.39
C VAL A 517 0.33 -38.94 31.06
N LEU A 518 0.90 -39.26 32.23
CA LEU A 518 0.55 -40.46 32.99
C LEU A 518 -0.52 -40.14 34.05
N ASP A 519 -1.38 -41.12 34.34
CA ASP A 519 -2.25 -41.11 35.52
C ASP A 519 -1.49 -41.51 36.81
N ALA A 520 -2.20 -41.58 37.94
CA ALA A 520 -1.64 -41.98 39.23
C ALA A 520 -1.16 -43.45 39.25
N ASP A 521 -1.69 -44.29 38.36
CA ASP A 521 -1.36 -45.71 38.23
C ASP A 521 -0.24 -45.95 37.19
N GLY A 522 0.25 -44.90 36.52
CA GLY A 522 1.33 -44.94 35.54
C GLY A 522 0.89 -45.23 34.11
N ASN A 523 -0.41 -45.25 33.80
CA ASN A 523 -0.93 -45.48 32.45
C ASN A 523 -1.00 -44.17 31.64
N PRO A 524 -0.74 -44.22 30.31
CA PRO A 524 -0.80 -43.04 29.45
C PRO A 524 -2.26 -42.60 29.23
N VAL A 525 -2.58 -41.36 29.60
CA VAL A 525 -3.92 -40.76 29.43
C VAL A 525 -3.98 -39.90 28.17
N LYS A 526 -2.90 -39.20 27.84
CA LYS A 526 -2.82 -38.28 26.68
C LYS A 526 -1.43 -38.31 26.06
N ASN A 527 -1.37 -38.28 24.73
CA ASN A 527 -0.13 -38.20 23.96
C ASN A 527 -0.01 -36.82 23.30
N PHE A 528 1.15 -36.21 23.43
CA PHE A 528 1.50 -34.93 22.82
C PHE A 528 2.76 -35.08 21.98
N LYS A 529 2.85 -34.33 20.88
CA LYS A 529 4.04 -34.22 20.06
C LYS A 529 4.50 -32.78 20.06
N GLU A 530 5.73 -32.54 20.51
CA GLU A 530 6.36 -31.23 20.50
C GLU A 530 7.38 -31.18 19.36
N ALA A 531 7.02 -30.50 18.26
CA ALA A 531 7.92 -30.35 17.12
C ALA A 531 9.22 -29.60 17.49
N ALA A 532 9.12 -28.63 18.40
CA ALA A 532 10.24 -27.86 18.94
C ALA A 532 9.87 -27.30 20.34
N GLY A 533 10.88 -26.92 21.10
CA GLY A 533 10.70 -26.30 22.43
C GLY A 533 11.10 -27.19 23.60
N VAL A 534 11.66 -28.38 23.37
CA VAL A 534 12.21 -29.23 24.44
C VAL A 534 13.70 -28.94 24.57
N PHE A 535 14.12 -28.41 25.72
CA PHE A 535 15.50 -28.01 25.96
C PHE A 535 16.10 -28.78 27.12
N TYR A 536 17.35 -29.21 27.02
CA TYR A 536 18.11 -29.79 28.11
C TYR A 536 19.16 -28.79 28.59
N THR A 537 19.14 -28.46 29.87
CA THR A 537 20.08 -27.49 30.43
C THR A 537 20.30 -27.68 31.93
N ALA A 538 21.32 -27.00 32.46
CA ALA A 538 21.70 -27.03 33.86
C ALA A 538 21.17 -25.78 34.60
N PRO A 539 21.12 -25.80 35.95
CA PRO A 539 20.71 -24.62 36.73
C PRO A 539 21.53 -23.35 36.42
N SER A 540 22.78 -23.48 35.94
CA SER A 540 23.63 -22.35 35.53
C SER A 540 23.02 -21.53 34.40
N PHE A 541 22.19 -22.12 33.53
CA PHE A 541 21.48 -21.39 32.47
C PHE A 541 20.60 -20.28 33.04
N PHE A 542 19.81 -20.57 34.08
CA PHE A 542 18.93 -19.59 34.72
C PHE A 542 19.68 -18.59 35.62
N GLN A 543 20.98 -18.79 35.84
CA GLN A 543 21.86 -17.79 36.48
C GLN A 543 22.45 -16.79 35.46
N ILE A 544 22.47 -17.18 34.18
CA ILE A 544 22.83 -16.33 33.04
C ILE A 544 21.58 -15.60 32.53
N PHE A 545 20.49 -16.34 32.31
CA PHE A 545 19.26 -15.86 31.69
C PHE A 545 18.11 -15.68 32.69
N ASN A 546 17.56 -14.47 32.73
CA ASN A 546 16.50 -14.07 33.67
C ASN A 546 15.09 -14.46 33.20
N PHE A 547 14.77 -15.75 33.21
CA PHE A 547 13.38 -16.19 33.05
C PHE A 547 12.65 -16.17 34.42
N PRO A 548 11.37 -15.79 34.49
CA PRO A 548 10.60 -15.79 35.73
C PRO A 548 10.01 -17.18 36.05
N LEU A 549 10.20 -17.63 37.30
CA LEU A 549 9.62 -18.86 37.84
C LEU A 549 8.34 -18.53 38.63
N LEU A 550 7.24 -19.22 38.36
CA LEU A 550 5.99 -19.08 39.11
C LEU A 550 5.98 -19.95 40.38
N THR A 551 6.48 -21.19 40.27
CA THR A 551 6.61 -22.12 41.40
C THR A 551 7.71 -23.16 41.15
N GLY A 552 8.25 -23.75 42.20
CA GLY A 552 9.37 -24.70 42.15
C GLY A 552 10.75 -24.05 42.34
N SER A 553 11.80 -24.70 41.85
CA SER A 553 13.18 -24.18 41.94
C SER A 553 14.03 -24.58 40.75
N TYR A 554 14.86 -23.65 40.23
CA TYR A 554 15.86 -23.94 39.19
C TYR A 554 16.91 -24.96 39.62
N ALA A 555 17.19 -25.06 40.92
CA ALA A 555 18.13 -26.04 41.47
C ALA A 555 17.70 -27.49 41.21
N SER A 556 16.40 -27.72 41.00
CA SER A 556 15.86 -29.05 40.68
C SER A 556 16.44 -29.64 39.37
N LEU A 557 16.91 -28.79 38.44
CA LEU A 557 17.56 -29.25 37.20
C LEU A 557 18.97 -29.84 37.43
N LYS A 558 19.48 -29.82 38.67
CA LYS A 558 20.70 -30.55 39.03
C LYS A 558 20.46 -32.06 39.06
N ASP A 559 19.26 -32.48 39.46
CA ASP A 559 18.89 -33.88 39.58
C ASP A 559 18.32 -34.36 38.24
N PRO A 560 18.79 -35.50 37.68
CA PRO A 560 18.23 -36.08 36.46
C PRO A 560 16.73 -36.36 36.56
N ASN A 561 16.05 -36.43 35.42
CA ASN A 561 14.63 -36.74 35.28
C ASN A 561 13.67 -35.67 35.83
N ASN A 562 14.16 -34.48 36.16
CA ASN A 562 13.32 -33.33 36.49
C ASN A 562 13.04 -32.48 35.24
N VAL A 563 11.84 -31.90 35.17
CA VAL A 563 11.41 -31.02 34.08
C VAL A 563 10.71 -29.77 34.61
N LEU A 564 11.05 -28.62 34.04
CA LEU A 564 10.29 -27.38 34.19
C LEU A 564 9.37 -27.21 32.98
N LEU A 565 8.13 -26.79 33.21
CA LEU A 565 7.16 -26.52 32.15
C LEU A 565 6.85 -25.03 32.10
N THR A 566 6.60 -24.48 30.92
CA THR A 566 5.95 -23.16 30.86
C THR A 566 4.50 -23.26 31.30
N LYS A 567 3.94 -22.14 31.78
CA LYS A 567 2.55 -22.04 32.21
C LYS A 567 1.58 -22.60 31.14
N GLU A 568 1.77 -22.24 29.88
CA GLU A 568 0.91 -22.65 28.76
C GLU A 568 0.92 -24.17 28.55
N ILE A 569 2.10 -24.78 28.69
CA ILE A 569 2.28 -26.23 28.49
C ILE A 569 1.71 -27.00 29.69
N ALA A 570 1.91 -26.48 30.89
CA ALA A 570 1.30 -27.05 32.08
C ALA A 570 -0.25 -27.03 32.02
N GLU A 571 -0.84 -25.94 31.54
CA GLU A 571 -2.29 -25.84 31.27
C GLU A 571 -2.72 -26.80 30.15
N THR A 572 -1.94 -26.93 29.08
CA THR A 572 -2.26 -27.84 27.96
C THR A 572 -2.23 -29.31 28.40
N TYR A 573 -1.23 -29.70 29.18
CA TYR A 573 -1.02 -31.10 29.57
C TYR A 573 -1.94 -31.52 30.73
N PHE A 574 -2.13 -30.63 31.72
CA PHE A 574 -2.82 -30.97 32.98
C PHE A 574 -4.11 -30.18 33.22
N GLY A 575 -4.53 -29.30 32.31
CA GLY A 575 -5.75 -28.47 32.40
C GLY A 575 -5.56 -27.20 33.23
N ASP A 576 -4.78 -27.25 34.31
CA ASP A 576 -4.40 -26.10 35.14
C ASP A 576 -2.95 -26.25 35.61
N TRP A 577 -2.14 -25.18 35.41
CA TRP A 577 -0.73 -25.15 35.79
C TRP A 577 -0.50 -25.31 37.29
N LYS A 578 -1.46 -24.92 38.14
CA LYS A 578 -1.34 -25.08 39.60
C LYS A 578 -1.33 -26.55 40.03
N THR A 579 -1.94 -27.42 39.23
CA THR A 579 -2.02 -28.87 39.52
C THR A 579 -0.90 -29.67 38.88
N ALA A 580 -0.06 -29.04 38.06
CA ALA A 580 0.98 -29.73 37.30
C ALA A 580 2.18 -30.17 38.16
N MET A 581 2.42 -29.50 39.28
CA MET A 581 3.56 -29.78 40.17
C MET A 581 3.55 -31.21 40.70
N GLY A 582 4.69 -31.89 40.59
CA GLY A 582 4.88 -33.25 41.09
C GLY A 582 4.29 -34.36 40.21
N LYS A 583 3.53 -34.03 39.15
CA LYS A 583 3.04 -35.00 38.18
C LYS A 583 4.18 -35.51 37.28
N THR A 584 3.93 -36.64 36.62
CA THR A 584 4.92 -37.32 35.78
C THR A 584 4.51 -37.27 34.31
N ILE A 585 5.49 -36.99 33.46
CA ILE A 585 5.35 -37.03 32.00
C ILE A 585 6.38 -38.03 31.48
N LYS A 586 5.96 -38.96 30.63
CA LYS A 586 6.85 -39.93 30.01
C LYS A 586 7.33 -39.41 28.66
N LEU A 587 8.62 -39.16 28.55
CA LEU A 587 9.28 -38.87 27.28
C LEU A 587 9.49 -40.20 26.54
N THR A 588 8.78 -40.39 25.44
CA THR A 588 8.79 -41.64 24.68
C THR A 588 9.86 -41.57 23.61
N GLY A 589 11.11 -41.81 24.03
CA GLY A 589 12.32 -41.90 23.19
C GLY A 589 12.60 -40.63 22.38
N SER A 590 13.62 -39.86 22.80
CA SER A 590 14.19 -38.78 21.99
C SER A 590 15.18 -39.36 20.98
N TYR A 591 15.14 -38.89 19.74
CA TYR A 591 16.10 -39.24 18.69
C TYR A 591 16.71 -37.96 18.16
N SER A 592 17.81 -37.53 18.78
CA SER A 592 18.67 -36.47 18.22
C SER A 592 19.99 -36.29 19.00
N ILE A 593 20.18 -36.92 20.17
CA ILE A 593 21.37 -36.67 20.99
C ILE A 593 22.51 -37.63 20.55
N GLY A 594 23.50 -37.12 19.81
CA GLY A 594 24.71 -37.88 19.43
C GLY A 594 24.53 -38.85 18.26
N ALA A 595 25.65 -39.23 17.62
CA ALA A 595 25.71 -40.07 16.41
C ALA A 595 24.57 -41.09 16.33
N GLY A 596 23.67 -40.89 15.35
CA GLY A 596 22.33 -41.48 15.28
C GLY A 596 22.25 -42.99 15.10
N LEU A 597 22.84 -43.74 16.03
CA LEU A 597 22.88 -45.20 16.09
C LEU A 597 22.16 -45.73 17.33
N PHE A 598 21.82 -44.88 18.31
CA PHE A 598 21.34 -45.34 19.61
C PHE A 598 20.04 -44.66 20.05
N GLN A 599 19.12 -45.49 20.54
CA GLN A 599 17.80 -45.11 21.03
C GLN A 599 17.88 -44.88 22.54
N SER A 600 17.52 -43.68 23.03
CA SER A 600 17.35 -43.49 24.47
C SER A 600 16.09 -44.23 24.94
N PRO A 601 16.16 -44.99 26.05
CA PRO A 601 14.99 -45.63 26.63
C PRO A 601 13.94 -44.58 27.04
N PRO A 602 12.65 -44.95 27.12
CA PRO A 602 11.62 -44.03 27.61
C PRO A 602 11.96 -43.54 29.02
N VAL A 603 11.91 -42.22 29.24
CA VAL A 603 12.26 -41.61 30.53
C VAL A 603 11.02 -40.97 31.15
N SER A 604 10.78 -41.29 32.42
CA SER A 604 9.74 -40.63 33.23
C SER A 604 10.30 -39.35 33.84
N LEU A 605 9.73 -38.22 33.46
CA LEU A 605 10.10 -36.88 33.92
C LEU A 605 9.13 -36.40 34.99
N LYS A 606 9.64 -35.91 36.12
CA LYS A 606 8.85 -35.31 37.20
C LYS A 606 8.81 -33.79 37.04
N VAL A 607 7.61 -33.21 37.07
CA VAL A 607 7.42 -31.77 37.02
C VAL A 607 7.91 -31.12 38.32
N SER A 608 9.02 -30.38 38.25
CA SER A 608 9.72 -29.80 39.40
C SER A 608 9.59 -28.28 39.50
N GLY A 609 8.98 -27.62 38.52
CA GLY A 609 8.67 -26.19 38.55
C GLY A 609 7.93 -25.71 37.32
N ILE A 610 7.25 -24.56 37.46
CA ILE A 610 6.49 -23.91 36.39
C ILE A 610 7.07 -22.53 36.12
N LEU A 611 7.49 -22.30 34.88
CA LEU A 611 7.96 -21.02 34.36
C LEU A 611 6.77 -20.15 33.96
N ALA A 612 6.90 -18.83 34.09
CA ALA A 612 5.90 -17.94 33.51
C ALA A 612 5.98 -17.98 31.98
N THR A 613 4.99 -17.35 31.33
CA THR A 613 4.95 -17.20 29.87
C THR A 613 6.26 -16.65 29.34
N ILE A 614 6.88 -17.38 28.41
CA ILE A 614 8.14 -16.96 27.79
C ILE A 614 7.88 -15.78 26.85
N PRO A 615 8.67 -14.69 26.93
CA PRO A 615 8.54 -13.59 26.00
C PRO A 615 8.71 -14.06 24.56
N ALA A 616 7.96 -13.48 23.62
CA ALA A 616 8.06 -13.92 22.23
C ALA A 616 9.30 -13.36 21.49
N ASN A 617 10.06 -12.48 22.13
CA ASN A 617 11.30 -11.86 21.65
C ASN A 617 12.52 -12.45 22.38
N THR A 618 12.67 -13.77 22.34
CA THR A 618 13.87 -14.50 22.78
C THR A 618 14.22 -15.57 21.78
N ASP A 619 15.51 -15.81 21.59
CA ASP A 619 16.00 -16.93 20.79
C ASP A 619 15.74 -18.30 21.47
N PHE A 620 15.33 -18.30 22.75
CA PHE A 620 15.02 -19.49 23.55
C PHE A 620 13.50 -19.69 23.73
N GLN A 621 12.81 -20.10 22.67
CA GLN A 621 11.36 -20.42 22.72
C GLN A 621 11.10 -21.82 23.33
N PHE A 622 11.62 -22.08 24.53
CA PHE A 622 11.41 -23.36 25.21
C PHE A 622 10.02 -23.47 25.84
N LYS A 623 9.49 -24.70 25.78
CA LYS A 623 8.21 -25.18 26.32
C LYS A 623 8.43 -26.11 27.52
N LEU A 624 9.44 -26.97 27.40
CA LEU A 624 9.89 -27.89 28.44
C LEU A 624 11.40 -27.71 28.63
N VAL A 625 11.84 -27.66 29.88
CA VAL A 625 13.26 -27.59 30.23
C VAL A 625 13.61 -28.80 31.10
N ILE A 626 14.30 -29.76 30.51
CA ILE A 626 14.70 -31.02 31.14
C ILE A 626 16.10 -30.84 31.76
N ALA A 627 16.32 -31.47 32.91
CA ALA A 627 17.62 -31.48 33.56
C ALA A 627 18.69 -32.05 32.62
N TYR A 628 19.80 -31.34 32.44
CA TYR A 628 20.91 -31.77 31.58
C TYR A 628 21.49 -33.13 31.97
N GLY A 629 21.33 -33.59 33.22
CA GLY A 629 21.76 -34.94 33.62
C GLY A 629 20.88 -36.07 33.06
N THR A 630 19.67 -35.77 32.59
CA THR A 630 18.73 -36.75 32.02
C THR A 630 19.26 -37.25 30.68
N ASP A 631 19.41 -38.57 30.50
CA ASP A 631 20.04 -39.22 29.34
C ASP A 631 21.56 -39.01 29.18
N PHE A 632 22.12 -37.87 29.60
CA PHE A 632 23.57 -37.59 29.51
C PHE A 632 24.45 -38.25 30.59
N THR A 633 23.83 -38.88 31.60
CA THR A 633 24.52 -39.57 32.71
C THR A 633 24.44 -41.10 32.64
N GLY A 634 23.87 -41.64 31.55
CA GLY A 634 23.69 -43.07 31.32
C GLY A 634 24.96 -43.82 30.89
N ASP A 635 24.81 -45.15 30.81
CA ASP A 635 25.85 -46.13 30.54
C ASP A 635 26.68 -45.84 29.27
N SER A 636 27.98 -46.15 29.31
CA SER A 636 28.98 -45.89 28.26
C SER A 636 28.61 -46.45 26.87
N MET A 637 27.66 -47.39 26.82
CA MET A 637 27.15 -48.07 25.63
C MET A 637 26.44 -47.13 24.62
N TYR A 638 25.95 -45.97 25.06
CA TYR A 638 25.14 -45.06 24.23
C TYR A 638 25.87 -43.79 23.77
N GLY A 639 27.21 -43.74 23.92
CA GLY A 639 28.06 -42.71 23.29
C GLY A 639 28.24 -41.39 24.07
N PHE A 640 27.42 -41.11 25.10
CA PHE A 640 27.48 -39.84 25.86
C PHE A 640 28.71 -39.67 26.76
N GLN A 641 29.45 -40.75 27.03
CA GLN A 641 30.71 -40.70 27.80
C GLN A 641 31.97 -40.63 26.92
N GLN A 642 31.85 -40.65 25.58
CA GLN A 642 33.04 -40.48 24.75
C GLN A 642 33.51 -39.02 24.83
N MET A 643 34.71 -38.82 25.40
CA MET A 643 35.42 -37.55 25.41
C MET A 643 35.96 -37.19 24.00
N ASP A 644 35.14 -37.37 22.98
CA ASP A 644 35.53 -37.03 21.62
C ASP A 644 35.33 -35.52 21.41
N TRP A 645 36.44 -34.79 21.38
CA TRP A 645 36.48 -33.36 21.08
C TRP A 645 36.31 -33.08 19.58
N ASN A 646 36.43 -34.10 18.73
CA ASN A 646 36.37 -33.99 17.28
C ASN A 646 34.93 -34.04 16.73
N GLN A 647 33.98 -34.55 17.53
CA GLN A 647 32.58 -34.67 17.12
C GLN A 647 31.72 -33.57 17.77
N THR A 648 30.96 -32.86 16.94
CA THR A 648 29.92 -31.94 17.38
C THR A 648 28.54 -32.59 17.16
N SER A 649 27.58 -32.27 18.03
CA SER A 649 26.19 -32.66 17.83
C SER A 649 25.40 -31.48 17.31
N ALA A 650 24.50 -31.72 16.34
CA ALA A 650 23.53 -30.72 15.93
C ALA A 650 22.75 -30.23 17.17
N ASP A 651 22.50 -28.92 17.23
CA ASP A 651 21.74 -28.25 18.29
C ASP A 651 22.26 -28.41 19.74
N PHE A 652 23.52 -28.86 19.92
CA PHE A 652 24.22 -28.80 21.20
C PHE A 652 25.19 -27.62 21.25
N GLY A 653 24.95 -26.65 22.13
CA GLY A 653 25.80 -25.49 22.30
C GLY A 653 26.13 -25.17 23.75
N CYS A 654 26.93 -24.12 23.93
CA CYS A 654 27.40 -23.69 25.23
C CYS A 654 27.34 -22.16 25.34
N TYR A 655 26.85 -21.67 26.48
CA TYR A 655 26.91 -20.26 26.85
C TYR A 655 27.82 -20.05 28.04
N VAL A 656 28.55 -18.94 28.02
CA VAL A 656 29.46 -18.54 29.08
C VAL A 656 29.16 -17.11 29.55
N LEU A 657 29.37 -16.86 30.84
CA LEU A 657 29.30 -15.55 31.44
C LEU A 657 30.70 -15.09 31.83
N LEU A 658 31.19 -14.04 31.18
CA LEU A 658 32.51 -13.50 31.47
C LEU A 658 32.50 -12.57 32.70
N PRO A 659 33.57 -12.57 33.51
CA PRO A 659 33.81 -11.55 34.53
C PRO A 659 33.85 -10.14 33.91
N PRO A 660 33.53 -9.08 34.68
CA PRO A 660 33.45 -7.72 34.14
C PRO A 660 34.81 -7.17 33.67
N ASN A 661 35.93 -7.76 34.12
CA ASN A 661 37.28 -7.29 33.86
C ASN A 661 38.00 -8.02 32.70
N ILE A 662 37.34 -8.99 32.05
CA ILE A 662 37.93 -9.77 30.95
C ILE A 662 37.27 -9.34 29.64
N SER A 663 38.07 -8.88 28.68
CA SER A 663 37.58 -8.60 27.32
C SER A 663 37.34 -9.90 26.56
N ALA A 664 36.32 -9.92 25.70
CA ALA A 664 36.00 -11.07 24.86
C ALA A 664 37.18 -11.44 23.94
N ASP A 665 37.83 -10.46 23.32
CA ASP A 665 38.97 -10.68 22.41
C ASP A 665 40.15 -11.39 23.10
N ASN A 666 40.44 -11.03 24.37
CA ASN A 666 41.50 -11.69 25.14
C ASN A 666 41.11 -13.12 25.52
N PHE A 667 39.83 -13.37 25.78
CA PHE A 667 39.34 -14.72 26.06
C PHE A 667 39.30 -15.58 24.79
N ASP A 668 38.95 -15.02 23.64
CA ASP A 668 38.98 -15.71 22.34
C ASP A 668 40.37 -16.25 22.03
N GLN A 669 41.43 -15.47 22.29
CA GLN A 669 42.81 -15.95 22.13
C GLN A 669 43.11 -17.16 23.04
N GLN A 670 42.66 -17.13 24.30
CA GLN A 670 42.80 -18.23 25.24
C GLN A 670 41.99 -19.45 24.81
N LEU A 671 40.78 -19.24 24.30
CA LEU A 671 39.87 -20.28 23.83
C LEU A 671 40.41 -20.96 22.56
N LYS A 672 40.96 -20.20 21.61
CA LYS A 672 41.66 -20.76 20.44
C LYS A 672 42.89 -21.58 20.84
N ALA A 673 43.68 -21.11 21.81
CA ALA A 673 44.83 -21.86 22.33
C ALA A 673 44.40 -23.16 23.05
N TYR A 674 43.31 -23.12 23.80
CA TYR A 674 42.72 -24.30 24.43
C TYR A 674 42.21 -25.30 23.38
N SER A 675 41.52 -24.83 22.35
CA SER A 675 41.02 -25.66 21.24
C SER A 675 42.14 -26.46 20.58
N ARG A 676 43.27 -25.81 20.26
CA ARG A 676 44.47 -26.46 19.69
C ARG A 676 45.11 -27.51 20.61
N ARG A 677 44.86 -27.44 21.92
CA ARG A 677 45.37 -28.41 22.90
C ARG A 677 44.48 -29.63 23.04
N VAL A 678 43.16 -29.47 22.88
CA VAL A 678 42.17 -30.56 23.08
C VAL A 678 41.80 -31.26 21.77
N LEU A 679 41.94 -30.59 20.63
CA LEU A 679 41.66 -31.18 19.32
C LEU A 679 42.86 -31.99 18.80
N PRO A 680 42.62 -33.05 18.01
CA PRO A 680 43.66 -33.79 17.29
C PRO A 680 44.51 -32.88 16.38
N ALA A 681 45.79 -33.22 16.17
CA ALA A 681 46.73 -32.37 15.41
C ALA A 681 46.36 -32.17 13.92
N ASP A 682 45.55 -33.06 13.37
CA ASP A 682 44.99 -33.01 12.02
C ASP A 682 43.72 -32.14 11.94
N ASN A 683 43.07 -31.83 13.06
CA ASN A 683 41.93 -30.91 13.11
C ASN A 683 42.39 -29.47 13.41
N LYS A 684 42.13 -28.56 12.46
CA LYS A 684 42.49 -27.13 12.56
C LYS A 684 41.37 -26.26 13.11
N ASP A 685 40.23 -26.84 13.46
CA ASP A 685 39.09 -26.14 14.00
C ASP A 685 39.45 -25.42 15.31
N SER A 686 38.71 -24.35 15.60
CA SER A 686 38.89 -23.59 16.82
C SER A 686 37.55 -23.17 17.41
N HIS A 687 37.55 -22.56 18.59
CA HIS A 687 36.34 -22.02 19.19
C HIS A 687 36.47 -20.54 19.50
N ILE A 688 35.38 -19.79 19.29
CA ILE A 688 35.31 -18.35 19.49
C ILE A 688 34.03 -17.97 20.23
N LEU A 689 34.01 -16.77 20.81
CA LEU A 689 32.84 -16.20 21.45
C LEU A 689 32.02 -15.33 20.48
N GLN A 690 30.71 -15.43 20.64
CA GLN A 690 29.74 -14.54 20.01
C GLN A 690 28.88 -13.88 21.08
N THR A 691 28.71 -12.56 21.01
CA THR A 691 27.86 -11.84 21.96
C THR A 691 26.40 -12.27 21.83
N LEU A 692 25.68 -12.30 22.96
CA LEU A 692 24.25 -12.63 22.96
C LEU A 692 23.44 -11.74 22.00
N SER A 693 23.76 -10.45 21.93
CA SER A 693 23.08 -9.49 21.04
C SER A 693 23.34 -9.72 19.55
N ALA A 694 24.34 -10.52 19.17
CA ALA A 694 24.62 -10.86 17.78
C ALA A 694 23.89 -12.13 17.30
N VAL A 695 23.50 -13.03 18.22
CA VAL A 695 22.92 -14.35 17.91
C VAL A 695 21.70 -14.24 16.99
N HIS A 696 20.75 -13.36 17.33
CA HIS A 696 19.52 -13.18 16.56
C HIS A 696 19.75 -12.73 15.10
N TYR A 697 20.86 -12.03 14.84
CA TYR A 697 21.16 -11.48 13.52
C TYR A 697 22.06 -12.36 12.66
N ASP A 698 22.58 -13.45 13.23
CA ASP A 698 23.52 -14.33 12.56
C ASP A 698 22.76 -15.39 11.75
N THR A 699 22.49 -15.05 10.49
CA THR A 699 21.83 -15.94 9.53
C THR A 699 22.71 -17.11 9.06
N GLN A 700 24.02 -17.09 9.34
CA GLN A 700 24.92 -18.17 8.93
C GLN A 700 24.95 -19.28 9.98
N THR A 701 25.17 -18.94 11.24
CA THR A 701 25.22 -19.93 12.34
C THR A 701 23.84 -20.30 12.86
N GLY A 702 22.84 -19.45 12.64
CA GLY A 702 21.47 -19.64 13.11
C GLY A 702 21.33 -19.50 14.64
N ASN A 703 20.14 -19.78 15.14
CA ASN A 703 19.81 -19.79 16.57
C ASN A 703 19.00 -21.05 16.93
N TYR A 704 18.45 -21.11 18.15
CA TYR A 704 17.62 -22.24 18.61
C TYR A 704 16.14 -22.07 18.29
N SER A 705 15.71 -20.89 17.82
CA SER A 705 14.33 -20.64 17.42
C SER A 705 14.11 -20.81 15.91
N ASN A 706 15.18 -21.02 15.13
CA ASN A 706 15.23 -20.94 13.66
C ASN A 706 14.60 -19.66 13.09
N LYS A 707 14.63 -18.57 13.88
CA LYS A 707 14.13 -17.24 13.51
C LYS A 707 15.26 -16.23 13.63
N THR A 708 16.03 -16.08 12.57
CA THR A 708 17.11 -15.08 12.48
C THR A 708 16.78 -14.03 11.42
N ILE A 709 17.32 -12.83 11.57
CA ILE A 709 17.17 -11.77 10.57
C ILE A 709 18.49 -11.04 10.32
N SER A 710 18.91 -10.96 9.05
CA SER A 710 20.11 -10.21 8.68
C SER A 710 19.99 -8.71 9.02
N LYS A 711 21.10 -8.08 9.44
CA LYS A 711 21.13 -6.63 9.69
C LYS A 711 20.91 -5.84 8.42
N GLU A 712 21.36 -6.37 7.29
CA GLU A 712 21.18 -5.83 5.95
C GLU A 712 19.68 -5.69 5.64
N LEU A 713 18.88 -6.72 5.92
CA LEU A 713 17.44 -6.67 5.70
C LEU A 713 16.75 -5.63 6.59
N LEU A 714 17.15 -5.51 7.86
CA LEU A 714 16.63 -4.46 8.76
C LEU A 714 16.96 -3.05 8.25
N ASN A 715 18.17 -2.85 7.75
CA ASN A 715 18.58 -1.59 7.14
C ASN A 715 17.76 -1.27 5.87
N VAL A 716 17.49 -2.28 5.04
CA VAL A 716 16.62 -2.14 3.86
C VAL A 716 15.19 -1.77 4.26
N LEU A 717 14.63 -2.38 5.31
CA LEU A 717 13.31 -2.02 5.82
C LEU A 717 13.26 -0.56 6.31
N TRP A 718 14.27 -0.11 7.05
CA TRP A 718 14.41 1.30 7.46
C TRP A 718 14.46 2.25 6.26
N LEU A 719 15.25 1.88 5.24
CA LEU A 719 15.40 2.67 4.01
C LEU A 719 14.07 2.79 3.26
N ILE A 720 13.31 1.70 3.15
CA ILE A 720 11.99 1.69 2.51
C ILE A 720 10.99 2.56 3.30
N ALA A 721 10.96 2.44 4.63
CA ALA A 721 10.12 3.28 5.47
C ALA A 721 10.42 4.76 5.26
N ALA A 722 11.71 5.12 5.24
CA ALA A 722 12.16 6.50 5.02
C ALA A 722 11.75 7.00 3.63
N PHE A 723 11.94 6.21 2.58
CA PHE A 723 11.57 6.58 1.22
C PHE A 723 10.06 6.77 1.03
N ILE A 724 9.23 5.88 1.59
CA ILE A 724 7.77 6.00 1.54
C ILE A 724 7.30 7.25 2.28
N LEU A 725 7.88 7.54 3.45
CA LEU A 725 7.60 8.77 4.19
C LEU A 725 7.98 10.01 3.38
N LEU A 726 9.15 9.97 2.74
CA LEU A 726 9.65 11.06 1.90
C LEU A 726 8.72 11.31 0.70
N ILE A 727 8.21 10.25 0.05
CA ILE A 727 7.19 10.37 -1.00
C ILE A 727 5.94 11.08 -0.47
N ALA A 728 5.45 10.69 0.72
CA ALA A 728 4.28 11.31 1.33
C ALA A 728 4.52 12.80 1.65
N CYS A 729 5.69 13.13 2.21
CA CYS A 729 6.11 14.51 2.45
C CYS A 729 6.22 15.32 1.15
N VAL A 730 6.83 14.77 0.10
CA VAL A 730 6.97 15.41 -1.21
C VAL A 730 5.61 15.69 -1.83
N ASN A 731 4.71 14.72 -1.76
CA ASN A 731 3.34 14.88 -2.21
C ASN A 731 2.66 16.06 -1.48
N PHE A 732 2.77 16.10 -0.14
CA PHE A 732 2.26 17.21 0.66
C PHE A 732 2.88 18.56 0.26
N ILE A 733 4.20 18.63 0.08
CA ILE A 733 4.91 19.85 -0.32
C ILE A 733 4.40 20.34 -1.68
N ASN A 734 4.26 19.42 -2.64
CA ASN A 734 3.79 19.73 -3.98
C ASN A 734 2.35 20.28 -3.97
N LEU A 735 1.45 19.66 -3.20
CA LEU A 735 0.07 20.12 -3.01
C LEU A 735 -0.01 21.46 -2.25
N SER A 736 0.78 21.62 -1.19
CA SER A 736 0.80 22.81 -0.34
C SER A 736 1.33 24.03 -1.08
N THR A 737 2.40 23.88 -1.86
CA THR A 737 2.98 24.96 -2.67
C THR A 737 2.05 25.39 -3.80
N ALA A 738 1.26 24.46 -4.34
CA ALA A 738 0.18 24.76 -5.27
C ALA A 738 -0.91 25.61 -4.59
N GLN A 739 -1.38 25.22 -3.40
CA GLN A 739 -2.41 25.97 -2.70
C GLN A 739 -1.95 27.35 -2.21
N ALA A 740 -0.65 27.51 -1.90
CA ALA A 740 -0.03 28.76 -1.49
C ALA A 740 -0.28 29.92 -2.47
N VAL A 741 -0.32 29.65 -3.78
CA VAL A 741 -0.58 30.67 -4.82
C VAL A 741 -2.00 31.24 -4.72
N ASN A 742 -3.00 30.40 -4.42
CA ASN A 742 -4.39 30.85 -4.23
C ASN A 742 -4.54 31.76 -2.99
N ARG A 743 -3.60 31.65 -2.04
CA ARG A 743 -3.54 32.46 -0.81
C ARG A 743 -2.63 33.67 -0.95
N ALA A 744 -2.01 33.90 -2.11
CA ALA A 744 -1.07 34.99 -2.31
C ALA A 744 -1.71 36.37 -2.07
N LYS A 745 -2.98 36.58 -2.46
CA LYS A 745 -3.73 37.82 -2.19
C LYS A 745 -3.95 38.03 -0.67
N GLU A 746 -4.38 37.00 0.05
CA GLU A 746 -4.57 37.04 1.52
C GLU A 746 -3.27 37.41 2.24
N VAL A 747 -2.16 36.79 1.85
CA VAL A 747 -0.83 37.03 2.43
C VAL A 747 -0.30 38.41 2.05
N GLY A 748 -0.55 38.87 0.83
CA GLY A 748 -0.23 40.22 0.36
C GLY A 748 -0.92 41.29 1.21
N VAL A 749 -2.24 41.16 1.42
CA VAL A 749 -3.02 42.07 2.27
C VAL A 749 -2.50 42.06 3.72
N ARG A 750 -2.21 40.88 4.30
CA ARG A 750 -1.67 40.79 5.67
C ARG A 750 -0.31 41.46 5.84
N LYS A 751 0.58 41.35 4.85
CA LYS A 751 1.88 42.04 4.88
C LYS A 751 1.73 43.56 4.79
N VAL A 752 0.77 44.05 4.01
CA VAL A 752 0.44 45.49 3.97
C VAL A 752 -0.13 45.95 5.31
N LEU A 753 -0.91 45.10 5.99
CA LEU A 753 -1.42 45.33 7.35
C LEU A 753 -0.39 45.09 8.47
N GLY A 754 0.90 44.93 8.15
CA GLY A 754 1.99 44.86 9.14
C GLY A 754 2.35 43.47 9.68
N SER A 755 1.81 42.37 9.12
CA SER A 755 2.24 41.02 9.53
C SER A 755 3.70 40.73 9.17
N SER A 756 4.50 40.26 10.13
CA SER A 756 5.90 39.92 9.90
C SER A 756 6.05 38.61 9.11
N LYS A 757 7.20 38.42 8.43
CA LYS A 757 7.50 37.18 7.68
C LYS A 757 7.48 35.95 8.61
N SER A 758 7.99 36.10 9.84
CA SER A 758 8.04 35.03 10.84
C SER A 758 6.64 34.63 11.33
N GLN A 759 5.74 35.61 11.57
CA GLN A 759 4.34 35.32 11.95
C GLN A 759 3.61 34.49 10.87
N LEU A 760 3.84 34.80 9.58
CA LEU A 760 3.25 34.06 8.47
C LEU A 760 3.82 32.64 8.34
N GLN A 761 5.14 32.48 8.56
CA GLN A 761 5.79 31.16 8.56
C GLN A 761 5.25 30.29 9.70
N PHE A 762 5.19 30.84 10.92
CA PHE A 762 4.73 30.12 12.10
C PHE A 762 3.25 29.72 12.00
N GLN A 763 2.40 30.61 11.46
CA GLN A 763 1.01 30.29 11.17
C GLN A 763 0.87 29.10 10.21
N PHE A 764 1.69 29.04 9.15
CA PHE A 764 1.65 27.95 8.19
C PHE A 764 2.20 26.63 8.76
N ILE A 765 3.23 26.70 9.61
CA ILE A 765 3.75 25.54 10.33
C ILE A 765 2.68 24.98 11.27
N ILE A 766 1.93 25.83 12.00
CA ILE A 766 0.79 25.38 12.82
C ILE A 766 -0.28 24.71 11.95
N GLU A 767 -0.62 25.27 10.79
CA GLU A 767 -1.60 24.66 9.88
C GLU A 767 -1.14 23.29 9.37
N THR A 768 0.15 23.16 9.05
CA THR A 768 0.77 21.89 8.66
C THR A 768 0.76 20.89 9.82
N PHE A 769 1.12 21.33 11.02
CA PHE A 769 1.11 20.51 12.23
C PHE A 769 -0.27 19.91 12.51
N LEU A 770 -1.37 20.65 12.33
CA LEU A 770 -2.72 20.12 12.51
C LEU A 770 -3.08 19.04 11.48
N ILE A 771 -2.61 19.18 10.24
CA ILE A 771 -2.78 18.16 9.21
C ILE A 771 -2.00 16.91 9.57
N VAL A 772 -0.73 17.07 9.96
CA VAL A 772 0.16 15.96 10.34
C VAL A 772 -0.38 15.25 11.58
N ALA A 773 -0.82 15.98 12.61
CA ALA A 773 -1.42 15.40 13.81
C ALA A 773 -2.69 14.60 13.49
N GLY A 774 -3.55 15.13 12.60
CA GLY A 774 -4.71 14.40 12.10
C GLY A 774 -4.32 13.14 11.30
N ALA A 775 -3.26 13.22 10.51
CA ALA A 775 -2.72 12.09 9.76
C ALA A 775 -2.12 11.02 10.68
N VAL A 776 -1.38 11.41 11.73
CA VAL A 776 -0.83 10.49 12.73
C VAL A 776 -1.96 9.80 13.50
N LEU A 777 -2.98 10.53 13.95
CA LEU A 777 -4.13 9.93 14.61
C LEU A 777 -4.82 8.89 13.72
N PHE A 778 -5.06 9.24 12.45
CA PHE A 778 -5.65 8.32 11.48
C PHE A 778 -4.73 7.13 11.20
N ALA A 779 -3.43 7.36 11.05
CA ALA A 779 -2.44 6.30 10.83
C ALA A 779 -2.35 5.31 11.99
N THR A 780 -2.49 5.79 13.23
CA THR A 780 -2.56 4.94 14.43
C THR A 780 -3.77 4.02 14.40
N VAL A 781 -4.95 4.53 14.04
CA VAL A 781 -6.17 3.71 13.88
C VAL A 781 -5.98 2.67 12.77
N VAL A 782 -5.46 3.08 11.61
CA VAL A 782 -5.18 2.16 10.50
C VAL A 782 -4.15 1.10 10.92
N THR A 783 -3.12 1.47 11.67
CA THR A 783 -2.11 0.53 12.19
C THR A 783 -2.74 -0.50 13.13
N MET A 784 -3.60 -0.08 14.06
CA MET A 784 -4.31 -1.00 14.96
C MET A 784 -5.11 -2.04 14.18
N LEU A 785 -5.74 -1.64 13.07
CA LEU A 785 -6.49 -2.53 12.21
C LEU A 785 -5.57 -3.42 11.35
N ALA A 786 -4.45 -2.87 10.83
CA ALA A 786 -3.57 -3.55 9.90
C ALA A 786 -2.58 -4.52 10.58
N LEU A 787 -2.16 -4.24 11.82
CA LEU A 787 -1.07 -4.98 12.47
C LEU A 787 -1.35 -6.47 12.69
N PRO A 788 -2.56 -6.93 13.10
CA PRO A 788 -2.82 -8.36 13.26
C PRO A 788 -2.61 -9.15 11.96
N TYR A 789 -2.87 -8.53 10.81
CA TYR A 789 -2.65 -9.16 9.50
C TYR A 789 -1.17 -9.23 9.16
N VAL A 790 -0.42 -8.17 9.43
CA VAL A 790 1.04 -8.16 9.26
C VAL A 790 1.70 -9.18 10.20
N SER A 791 1.20 -9.28 11.44
CA SER A 791 1.63 -10.27 12.44
C SER A 791 1.42 -11.70 11.95
N ARG A 792 0.25 -12.00 11.37
CA ARG A 792 -0.03 -13.32 10.77
C ARG A 792 0.81 -13.57 9.52
N LEU A 793 0.94 -12.58 8.63
CA LEU A 793 1.71 -12.69 7.39
C LEU A 793 3.19 -13.01 7.67
N LEU A 794 3.78 -12.34 8.66
CA LEU A 794 5.18 -12.51 9.03
C LEU A 794 5.41 -13.58 10.10
N GLU A 795 4.34 -14.16 10.66
CA GLU A 795 4.39 -15.07 11.81
C GLU A 795 5.16 -14.50 13.00
N LEU A 796 5.05 -13.18 13.18
CA LEU A 796 5.66 -12.43 14.28
C LEU A 796 4.58 -12.05 15.27
N SER A 797 4.87 -12.17 16.57
CA SER A 797 3.98 -11.72 17.64
C SER A 797 4.11 -10.20 17.84
N LEU A 798 3.62 -9.42 16.87
CA LEU A 798 3.65 -7.97 16.93
C LEU A 798 2.53 -7.46 17.84
N SER A 799 2.88 -6.56 18.76
CA SER A 799 1.91 -5.90 19.62
C SER A 799 2.00 -4.39 19.48
N PHE A 800 0.85 -3.71 19.51
CA PHE A 800 0.78 -2.25 19.45
C PHE A 800 0.13 -1.70 20.70
N ASN A 801 0.90 -1.72 21.79
CA ASN A 801 0.49 -1.14 23.05
C ASN A 801 1.11 0.25 23.24
N ILE A 802 0.37 1.29 22.83
CA ILE A 802 0.82 2.68 22.93
C ILE A 802 1.08 3.08 24.39
N LEU A 803 0.22 2.65 25.32
CA LEU A 803 0.33 2.99 26.74
C LEU A 803 1.45 2.21 27.44
N GLY A 804 1.69 0.96 27.03
CA GLY A 804 2.70 0.08 27.61
C GLY A 804 4.13 0.28 27.07
N ASN A 805 4.30 1.02 25.97
CA ASN A 805 5.60 1.16 25.30
C ASN A 805 5.94 2.64 24.99
N PRO A 806 6.70 3.33 25.87
CA PRO A 806 7.07 4.74 25.69
C PRO A 806 7.84 5.04 24.39
N MET A 807 8.54 4.06 23.82
CA MET A 807 9.28 4.24 22.56
C MET A 807 8.35 4.50 21.37
N ILE A 808 7.14 3.91 21.37
CA ILE A 808 6.14 4.19 20.33
C ILE A 808 5.67 5.64 20.43
N ILE A 809 5.42 6.15 21.64
CA ILE A 809 5.02 7.55 21.85
C ILE A 809 6.13 8.50 21.40
N LEU A 810 7.38 8.20 21.77
CA LEU A 810 8.55 8.98 21.35
C LEU A 810 8.72 8.97 19.82
N PHE A 811 8.52 7.81 19.18
CA PHE A 811 8.56 7.67 17.73
C PHE A 811 7.44 8.48 17.05
N LEU A 812 6.19 8.36 17.51
CA LEU A 812 5.06 9.13 16.95
C LEU A 812 5.26 10.64 17.10
N PHE A 813 5.79 11.08 18.25
CA PHE A 813 6.16 12.47 18.46
C PHE A 813 7.28 12.90 17.51
N GLY A 814 8.34 12.10 17.38
CA GLY A 814 9.45 12.34 16.45
C GLY A 814 8.99 12.44 15.00
N VAL A 815 8.16 11.50 14.53
CA VAL A 815 7.56 11.52 13.18
C VAL A 815 6.71 12.77 13.00
N THR A 816 5.91 13.16 13.98
CA THR A 816 5.09 14.39 13.92
C THR A 816 5.97 15.63 13.71
N VAL A 817 7.06 15.76 14.47
CA VAL A 817 7.99 16.89 14.38
C VAL A 817 8.73 16.88 13.03
N VAL A 818 9.30 15.74 12.63
CA VAL A 818 10.07 15.60 11.39
C VAL A 818 9.20 15.86 10.17
N VAL A 819 8.01 15.25 10.11
CA VAL A 819 7.08 15.45 8.98
C VAL A 819 6.59 16.90 8.94
N THR A 820 6.25 17.51 10.09
CA THR A 820 5.84 18.92 10.13
C THR A 820 6.96 19.84 9.63
N ALA A 821 8.22 19.56 10.02
CA ALA A 821 9.38 20.31 9.56
C ALA A 821 9.59 20.14 8.05
N LEU A 822 9.71 18.91 7.55
CA LEU A 822 9.97 18.64 6.12
C LEU A 822 8.83 19.18 5.24
N ALA A 823 7.59 18.88 5.62
CA ALA A 823 6.40 19.17 4.82
C ALA A 823 5.99 20.65 4.89
N GLY A 824 6.20 21.29 6.05
CA GLY A 824 5.78 22.69 6.31
C GLY A 824 6.85 23.73 5.97
N PHE A 825 8.14 23.40 6.07
CA PHE A 825 9.23 24.37 5.93
C PHE A 825 9.28 24.99 4.52
N TYR A 826 9.33 24.18 3.46
CA TYR A 826 9.44 24.71 2.10
C TYR A 826 8.24 25.57 1.68
N PRO A 827 6.96 25.13 1.82
CA PRO A 827 5.83 25.97 1.46
C PRO A 827 5.75 27.27 2.29
N SER A 828 6.15 27.24 3.58
CA SER A 828 6.18 28.43 4.43
C SER A 828 7.18 29.49 3.91
N ILE A 829 8.34 29.07 3.41
CA ILE A 829 9.33 29.97 2.79
C ILE A 829 8.77 30.56 1.50
N VAL A 830 8.20 29.73 0.62
CA VAL A 830 7.60 30.19 -0.64
C VAL A 830 6.52 31.23 -0.38
N LEU A 831 5.63 30.98 0.59
CA LEU A 831 4.54 31.90 0.96
C LEU A 831 5.08 33.21 1.57
N SER A 832 6.10 33.11 2.43
CA SER A 832 6.71 34.27 3.09
C SER A 832 7.51 35.18 2.13
N ARG A 833 7.89 34.69 0.95
CA ARG A 833 8.64 35.45 -0.07
C ARG A 833 7.77 36.25 -1.05
N PHE A 834 6.44 36.12 -1.02
CA PHE A 834 5.57 36.90 -1.92
C PHE A 834 5.69 38.41 -1.72
N ASN A 835 5.90 39.15 -2.81
CA ASN A 835 5.92 40.60 -2.83
C ASN A 835 4.47 41.14 -2.86
N PRO A 836 4.04 41.96 -1.87
CA PRO A 836 2.67 42.48 -1.80
C PRO A 836 2.23 43.24 -3.06
N VAL A 837 3.14 44.00 -3.68
CA VAL A 837 2.85 44.82 -4.87
C VAL A 837 2.54 43.94 -6.08
N LYS A 838 3.30 42.84 -6.26
CA LYS A 838 3.06 41.86 -7.34
C LYS A 838 1.82 41.00 -7.09
N ALA A 839 1.53 40.69 -5.82
CA ALA A 839 0.35 39.91 -5.43
C ALA A 839 -0.97 40.67 -5.64
N LEU A 840 -0.96 42.00 -5.51
CA LEU A 840 -2.14 42.86 -5.69
C LEU A 840 -2.38 43.30 -7.15
N LYS A 841 -1.33 43.44 -7.97
CA LYS A 841 -1.42 43.92 -9.37
C LYS A 841 -1.91 42.88 -10.42
N SER A 842 -2.50 41.74 -10.02
CA SER A 842 -3.01 40.66 -10.93
C SER A 842 -1.96 39.99 -11.86
N LYS A 843 -0.79 40.59 -12.11
CA LYS A 843 0.35 40.01 -12.84
C LYS A 843 1.13 39.02 -11.97
N LEU A 844 0.49 37.91 -11.58
CA LEU A 844 1.15 36.74 -10.99
C LEU A 844 1.71 35.83 -12.09
N THR A 845 2.48 36.38 -13.03
CA THR A 845 3.46 35.56 -13.76
C THR A 845 4.61 35.34 -12.80
N VAL A 846 4.61 34.16 -12.16
CA VAL A 846 5.78 33.65 -11.43
C VAL A 846 6.94 33.75 -12.41
N ALA A 847 7.89 34.65 -12.16
CA ALA A 847 9.14 34.69 -12.90
C ALA A 847 9.76 33.29 -12.77
N THR A 848 9.77 32.52 -13.86
CA THR A 848 10.49 31.27 -13.96
C THR A 848 11.98 31.60 -13.77
N PRO A 849 12.64 31.13 -12.70
CA PRO A 849 14.09 31.20 -12.65
C PRO A 849 14.65 30.32 -13.78
N ALA A 850 15.74 30.74 -14.39
CA ALA A 850 16.53 29.91 -15.29
C ALA A 850 17.14 28.75 -14.47
N GLY A 851 16.47 27.60 -14.40
CA GLY A 851 16.92 26.42 -13.65
C GLY A 851 15.83 25.36 -13.45
N ILE A 852 16.22 24.16 -12.98
CA ILE A 852 15.27 23.09 -12.61
C ILE A 852 14.50 23.56 -11.37
N SER A 853 13.18 23.65 -11.45
CA SER A 853 12.38 23.98 -10.27
C SER A 853 12.46 22.84 -9.25
N LEU A 854 12.60 23.16 -7.95
CA LEU A 854 12.66 22.16 -6.88
C LEU A 854 11.51 21.13 -7.00
N ARG A 855 10.32 21.61 -7.38
CA ARG A 855 9.15 20.77 -7.68
C ARG A 855 9.44 19.69 -8.73
N ARG A 856 10.08 20.03 -9.86
CA ARG A 856 10.45 19.05 -10.89
C ARG A 856 11.44 18.03 -10.33
N GLY A 857 12.43 18.48 -9.53
CA GLY A 857 13.36 17.57 -8.85
C GLY A 857 12.68 16.61 -7.88
N LEU A 858 11.75 17.12 -7.04
CA LEU A 858 10.95 16.29 -6.13
C LEU A 858 10.03 15.31 -6.89
N VAL A 859 9.51 15.73 -8.05
CA VAL A 859 8.73 14.88 -8.96
C VAL A 859 9.60 13.88 -9.73
N VAL A 860 10.90 14.09 -9.89
CA VAL A 860 11.78 13.03 -10.39
C VAL A 860 12.06 12.04 -9.26
N PHE A 861 12.45 12.54 -8.08
CA PHE A 861 12.80 11.72 -6.91
C PHE A 861 11.72 10.72 -6.51
N HIS A 862 10.45 11.15 -6.37
CA HIS A 862 9.38 10.23 -5.96
C HIS A 862 9.11 9.12 -6.98
N PHE A 863 9.26 9.39 -8.28
CA PHE A 863 9.08 8.40 -9.33
C PHE A 863 10.30 7.48 -9.44
N VAL A 864 11.51 7.95 -9.13
CA VAL A 864 12.70 7.10 -9.06
C VAL A 864 12.47 5.99 -8.02
N VAL A 865 12.05 6.38 -6.82
CA VAL A 865 11.75 5.42 -5.74
C VAL A 865 10.60 4.49 -6.13
N ALA A 866 9.49 5.03 -6.61
CA ALA A 866 8.33 4.21 -6.98
C ALA A 866 8.65 3.20 -8.08
N GLN A 867 9.36 3.62 -9.14
CA GLN A 867 9.75 2.74 -10.23
C GLN A 867 10.79 1.71 -9.79
N ALA A 868 11.75 2.07 -8.93
CA ALA A 868 12.71 1.12 -8.38
C ALA A 868 12.01 0.01 -7.58
N LEU A 869 11.02 0.37 -6.74
CA LEU A 869 10.22 -0.61 -5.99
C LEU A 869 9.37 -1.50 -6.91
N ILE A 870 8.78 -0.94 -7.97
CA ILE A 870 8.03 -1.71 -8.97
C ILE A 870 8.94 -2.72 -9.67
N ILE A 871 10.08 -2.27 -10.19
CA ILE A 871 11.03 -3.12 -10.92
C ILE A 871 11.60 -4.21 -10.01
N GLY A 872 12.01 -3.86 -8.79
CA GLY A 872 12.50 -4.84 -7.81
C GLY A 872 11.46 -5.89 -7.46
N THR A 873 10.19 -5.47 -7.25
CA THR A 873 9.08 -6.40 -6.99
C THR A 873 8.87 -7.35 -8.17
N LEU A 874 8.90 -6.86 -9.42
CA LEU A 874 8.77 -7.70 -10.61
C LEU A 874 9.88 -8.74 -10.71
N ILE A 875 11.13 -8.35 -10.43
CA ILE A 875 12.29 -9.26 -10.44
C ILE A 875 12.15 -10.33 -9.36
N ILE A 876 11.81 -9.95 -8.12
CA ILE A 876 11.62 -10.89 -7.01
C ILE A 876 10.49 -11.87 -7.30
N VAL A 877 9.34 -11.38 -7.79
CA VAL A 877 8.23 -12.25 -8.17
C VAL A 877 8.65 -13.23 -9.27
N LYS A 878 9.43 -12.78 -10.24
CA LYS A 878 9.91 -13.67 -11.31
C LYS A 878 10.93 -14.70 -10.82
N GLN A 879 11.79 -14.33 -9.86
CA GLN A 879 12.72 -15.26 -9.23
C GLN A 879 11.98 -16.32 -8.39
N MET A 880 10.95 -15.93 -7.66
CA MET A 880 10.12 -16.89 -6.89
C MET A 880 9.31 -17.81 -7.81
N ASP A 881 8.74 -17.25 -8.88
CA ASP A 881 8.06 -18.04 -9.93
C ASP A 881 9.00 -19.08 -10.56
N TYR A 882 10.26 -18.70 -10.79
CA TYR A 882 11.30 -19.61 -11.25
C TYR A 882 11.58 -20.74 -10.24
N PHE A 883 11.71 -20.43 -8.95
CA PHE A 883 11.90 -21.46 -7.92
C PHE A 883 10.75 -22.46 -7.81
N MET A 884 9.50 -21.99 -7.92
CA MET A 884 8.33 -22.86 -7.78
C MET A 884 8.11 -23.80 -8.98
N HIS A 885 8.60 -23.42 -10.16
CA HIS A 885 8.41 -24.18 -11.41
C HIS A 885 9.68 -24.87 -11.92
N GLN A 886 10.83 -24.67 -11.27
CA GLN A 886 12.06 -25.35 -11.65
C GLN A 886 11.89 -26.87 -11.49
N PRO A 887 12.18 -27.67 -12.52
CA PRO A 887 12.11 -29.12 -12.39
C PRO A 887 13.17 -29.60 -11.40
N LEU A 888 12.74 -30.20 -10.29
CA LEU A 888 13.62 -30.66 -9.22
C LEU A 888 14.31 -32.00 -9.52
N GLY A 889 13.98 -32.66 -10.64
CA GLY A 889 14.52 -33.98 -11.01
C GLY A 889 13.82 -35.17 -10.35
N PHE A 890 12.76 -34.95 -9.56
CA PHE A 890 11.93 -36.00 -8.94
C PHE A 890 10.45 -35.60 -8.90
N ASP A 891 9.57 -36.58 -8.74
CA ASP A 891 8.13 -36.39 -8.59
C ASP A 891 7.79 -36.00 -7.14
N LYS A 892 7.17 -34.85 -6.94
CA LYS A 892 6.78 -34.32 -5.62
C LYS A 892 5.28 -34.35 -5.37
N ASP A 893 4.46 -34.54 -6.41
CA ASP A 893 3.03 -34.24 -6.35
C ASP A 893 2.27 -35.37 -5.64
N ALA A 894 1.34 -35.02 -4.74
CA ALA A 894 0.56 -36.00 -3.97
C ALA A 894 1.40 -37.05 -3.21
N ILE A 895 2.59 -36.66 -2.73
CA ILE A 895 3.39 -37.47 -1.79
C ILE A 895 3.20 -36.91 -0.40
N VAL A 896 2.79 -37.78 0.51
CA VAL A 896 2.61 -37.48 1.92
C VAL A 896 3.74 -38.13 2.71
N ASN A 897 4.49 -37.31 3.45
CA ASN A 897 5.53 -37.79 4.35
C ASN A 897 4.95 -37.90 5.75
N VAL A 898 5.08 -39.08 6.33
CA VAL A 898 4.66 -39.39 7.70
C VAL A 898 5.91 -39.73 8.50
N PRO A 899 6.22 -39.02 9.60
CA PRO A 899 7.35 -39.35 10.45
C PRO A 899 7.26 -40.79 10.95
N PHE A 900 8.36 -41.52 10.84
CA PHE A 900 8.46 -42.94 11.16
C PHE A 900 9.56 -43.15 12.19
N ARG A 901 9.31 -44.03 13.17
CA ARG A 901 10.27 -44.36 14.22
C ARG A 901 10.77 -45.79 13.97
N PRO A 902 12.06 -45.98 13.71
CA PRO A 902 12.62 -47.30 13.43
C PRO A 902 13.04 -47.98 14.75
N ASP A 903 12.14 -48.01 15.74
CA ASP A 903 12.38 -48.80 16.94
C ASP A 903 12.17 -50.29 16.65
N SER A 904 12.36 -51.14 17.66
CA SER A 904 12.18 -52.60 17.50
C SER A 904 10.78 -52.96 17.00
N THR A 905 9.77 -52.16 17.37
CA THR A 905 8.39 -52.29 16.90
C THR A 905 8.21 -51.76 15.48
N GLY A 906 8.67 -50.55 15.19
CA GLY A 906 8.59 -49.91 13.89
C GLY A 906 9.29 -50.72 12.81
N SER A 907 10.55 -51.12 13.03
CA SER A 907 11.33 -51.91 12.06
C SER A 907 10.65 -53.25 11.74
N ARG A 908 10.06 -53.90 12.75
CA ARG A 908 9.33 -55.17 12.57
C ARG A 908 7.98 -55.00 11.87
N LEU A 909 7.27 -53.90 12.13
CA LEU A 909 5.94 -53.63 11.55
C LEU A 909 6.00 -52.87 10.22
N ALA A 910 7.15 -52.37 9.80
CA ALA A 910 7.30 -51.59 8.55
C ALA A 910 6.76 -52.36 7.33
N GLY A 911 7.15 -53.63 7.18
CA GLY A 911 6.66 -54.48 6.07
C GLY A 911 5.14 -54.71 6.11
N TYR A 912 4.58 -54.93 7.31
CA TYR A 912 3.14 -55.06 7.49
C TYR A 912 2.40 -53.76 7.15
N LEU A 913 2.92 -52.62 7.61
CA LEU A 913 2.36 -51.30 7.31
C LEU A 913 2.33 -51.05 5.80
N THR A 914 3.41 -51.36 5.07
CA THR A 914 3.46 -51.24 3.60
C THR A 914 2.33 -52.03 2.96
N GLN A 915 2.14 -53.28 3.35
CA GLN A 915 1.10 -54.14 2.79
C GLN A 915 -0.31 -53.60 3.06
N GLN A 916 -0.58 -53.14 4.29
CA GLN A 916 -1.88 -52.56 4.65
C GLN A 916 -2.15 -51.24 3.91
N LEU A 917 -1.15 -50.37 3.79
CA LEU A 917 -1.28 -49.09 3.09
C LEU A 917 -1.49 -49.29 1.58
N LEU A 918 -0.83 -50.26 0.95
CA LEU A 918 -1.02 -50.57 -0.47
C LEU A 918 -2.42 -51.14 -0.78
N GLN A 919 -3.12 -51.70 0.22
CA GLN A 919 -4.52 -52.14 0.07
C GLN A 919 -5.52 -50.97 0.12
N VAL A 920 -5.12 -49.79 0.61
CA VAL A 920 -5.99 -48.61 0.67
C VAL A 920 -6.18 -48.07 -0.74
N ARG A 921 -7.44 -48.03 -1.21
CA ARG A 921 -7.79 -47.48 -2.52
C ARG A 921 -7.32 -46.02 -2.60
N GLY A 922 -6.40 -45.75 -3.53
CA GLY A 922 -5.83 -44.41 -3.72
C GLY A 922 -4.35 -44.31 -3.34
N VAL A 923 -3.78 -45.28 -2.60
CA VAL A 923 -2.33 -45.36 -2.37
C VAL A 923 -1.67 -46.06 -3.57
N LYS A 924 -0.59 -45.49 -4.11
CA LYS A 924 0.13 -46.01 -5.28
C LYS A 924 1.49 -46.62 -4.94
N ALA A 925 2.19 -46.06 -3.96
CA ALA A 925 3.50 -46.51 -3.54
C ALA A 925 3.75 -46.07 -2.09
N VAL A 926 4.58 -46.83 -1.39
CA VAL A 926 5.05 -46.53 -0.04
C VAL A 926 6.56 -46.78 -0.02
N SER A 927 7.33 -45.83 0.51
CA SER A 927 8.78 -45.95 0.66
C SER A 927 9.22 -45.41 2.01
N PHE A 928 10.18 -46.08 2.65
CA PHE A 928 10.79 -45.64 3.90
C PHE A 928 12.17 -45.05 3.64
N SER A 929 12.47 -43.93 4.30
CA SER A 929 13.77 -43.29 4.18
C SER A 929 14.16 -42.49 5.42
N SER A 930 15.45 -42.18 5.57
CA SER A 930 15.95 -41.21 6.54
C SER A 930 15.53 -39.80 6.16
N ASN A 931 15.54 -39.49 4.87
CA ASN A 931 15.36 -38.16 4.30
C ASN A 931 14.52 -38.21 3.02
N THR A 932 13.73 -37.18 2.76
CA THR A 932 13.08 -36.99 1.45
C THR A 932 14.15 -36.68 0.39
N PRO A 933 13.83 -36.76 -0.92
CA PRO A 933 14.80 -36.44 -1.97
C PRO A 933 15.41 -35.05 -1.77
N VAL A 934 14.62 -34.11 -1.26
CA VAL A 934 15.08 -32.77 -0.87
C VAL A 934 15.00 -32.55 0.64
N GLU A 935 16.04 -31.97 1.23
CA GLU A 935 16.13 -31.53 2.64
C GLU A 935 17.01 -30.29 2.75
N ASP A 936 16.75 -29.37 3.68
CA ASP A 936 17.62 -28.19 3.91
C ASP A 936 18.49 -28.40 5.17
N ASP A 937 17.88 -28.73 6.32
CA ASP A 937 18.57 -28.74 7.62
C ASP A 937 19.09 -30.11 8.11
N ASN A 938 18.71 -31.22 7.47
CA ASN A 938 18.97 -32.59 7.97
C ASN A 938 19.83 -33.46 7.02
N ASN A 939 20.67 -32.85 6.21
CA ASN A 939 21.61 -33.59 5.35
C ASN A 939 22.85 -33.99 6.15
N ARG A 940 23.18 -35.29 6.12
CA ARG A 940 24.39 -35.82 6.75
C ARG A 940 25.52 -35.89 5.75
N PHE A 941 26.52 -35.03 5.94
CA PHE A 941 27.76 -35.10 5.19
C PHE A 941 28.69 -36.17 5.76
N THR A 942 29.44 -36.82 4.89
CA THR A 942 30.46 -37.77 5.29
C THR A 942 31.71 -37.62 4.42
N THR A 943 32.86 -37.78 5.06
CA THR A 943 34.11 -38.02 4.36
C THR A 943 34.18 -39.48 3.94
N LEU A 944 34.80 -39.73 2.79
CA LEU A 944 34.87 -41.07 2.20
C LEU A 944 36.27 -41.42 1.72
N LYS A 945 36.52 -42.72 1.59
CA LYS A 945 37.66 -43.27 0.85
C LYS A 945 37.14 -43.99 -0.37
N PHE A 946 37.76 -43.77 -1.52
CA PHE A 946 37.39 -44.40 -2.77
C PHE A 946 38.36 -45.54 -3.14
N ASN A 947 37.81 -46.68 -3.53
CA ASN A 947 38.52 -47.80 -4.18
C ASN A 947 39.85 -48.19 -3.51
N HIS A 948 39.82 -48.49 -2.21
CA HIS A 948 40.98 -48.89 -1.40
C HIS A 948 42.05 -47.80 -1.19
N SER A 949 41.75 -46.54 -1.48
CA SER A 949 42.63 -45.42 -1.13
C SER A 949 42.83 -45.32 0.39
N ILE A 950 44.07 -45.05 0.80
CA ILE A 950 44.43 -44.79 2.21
C ILE A 950 44.06 -43.34 2.58
N LYS A 951 44.17 -42.42 1.61
CA LYS A 951 43.82 -41.00 1.78
C LYS A 951 42.30 -40.84 1.63
N LYS A 952 41.69 -40.04 2.50
CA LYS A 952 40.31 -39.57 2.32
C LYS A 952 40.24 -38.68 1.08
N GLU A 953 39.10 -38.71 0.40
CA GLU A 953 38.84 -37.80 -0.71
C GLU A 953 38.72 -36.35 -0.23
N ASP A 954 39.08 -35.41 -1.10
CA ASP A 954 39.11 -33.98 -0.80
C ASP A 954 37.70 -33.31 -0.87
N PHE A 955 36.63 -34.13 -0.90
CA PHE A 955 35.24 -33.69 -0.87
C PHE A 955 34.37 -34.54 0.06
N GLU A 956 33.23 -34.01 0.46
CA GLU A 956 32.22 -34.71 1.26
C GLU A 956 30.99 -35.09 0.43
N ALA A 957 30.34 -36.18 0.82
CA ALA A 957 29.11 -36.65 0.21
C ALA A 957 27.96 -36.67 1.22
N ILE A 958 26.74 -36.37 0.76
CA ILE A 958 25.52 -36.53 1.54
C ILE A 958 25.14 -38.01 1.54
N VAL A 959 24.80 -38.56 2.70
CA VAL A 959 24.31 -39.94 2.83
C VAL A 959 22.82 -39.94 3.14
N LYS A 960 22.03 -40.65 2.32
CA LYS A 960 20.61 -40.90 2.54
C LYS A 960 20.36 -42.40 2.68
N PHE A 961 19.66 -42.80 3.74
CA PHE A 961 19.23 -44.18 3.87
C PHE A 961 17.81 -44.33 3.35
N ALA A 962 17.58 -45.23 2.41
CA ALA A 962 16.26 -45.44 1.81
C ALA A 962 16.05 -46.90 1.44
N ASP A 963 14.79 -47.31 1.31
CA ASP A 963 14.42 -48.64 0.83
C ASP A 963 14.50 -48.74 -0.70
N GLU A 964 14.31 -49.96 -1.22
CA GLU A 964 14.29 -50.23 -2.66
C GLU A 964 13.16 -49.49 -3.40
N ASN A 965 12.10 -49.09 -2.69
CA ASN A 965 10.95 -48.39 -3.25
C ASN A 965 11.17 -46.87 -3.40
N TYR A 966 12.29 -46.34 -2.92
CA TYR A 966 12.59 -44.91 -2.98
C TYR A 966 12.70 -44.37 -4.40
N VAL A 967 13.56 -44.98 -5.22
CA VAL A 967 13.74 -44.62 -6.64
C VAL A 967 12.42 -44.65 -7.42
N PRO A 968 11.60 -45.72 -7.37
CA PRO A 968 10.32 -45.75 -8.10
C PRO A 968 9.25 -44.80 -7.51
N THR A 969 9.19 -44.61 -6.18
CA THR A 969 8.20 -43.73 -5.53
C THR A 969 8.38 -42.28 -5.97
N TYR A 970 9.63 -41.82 -6.02
CA TYR A 970 10.00 -40.46 -6.44
C TYR A 970 10.31 -40.35 -7.94
N LYS A 971 10.25 -41.46 -8.69
CA LYS A 971 10.60 -41.56 -10.11
C LYS A 971 11.98 -40.99 -10.44
N LEU A 972 12.98 -41.32 -9.61
CA LEU A 972 14.37 -40.97 -9.88
C LEU A 972 14.87 -41.72 -11.13
N GLN A 973 15.64 -41.05 -11.98
CA GLN A 973 16.16 -41.63 -13.22
C GLN A 973 17.51 -42.30 -12.96
N LEU A 974 17.63 -43.59 -13.28
CA LEU A 974 18.93 -44.29 -13.29
C LEU A 974 19.63 -44.01 -14.62
N VAL A 975 20.89 -43.56 -14.55
CA VAL A 975 21.76 -43.25 -15.70
C VAL A 975 22.66 -44.44 -16.03
N ALA A 976 23.12 -45.18 -15.01
CA ALA A 976 23.92 -46.39 -15.17
C ALA A 976 23.65 -47.40 -14.05
N GLY A 977 23.89 -48.69 -14.31
CA GLY A 977 23.71 -49.76 -13.33
C GLY A 977 22.25 -50.07 -12.99
N ARG A 978 21.97 -50.42 -11.72
CA ARG A 978 20.65 -50.85 -11.24
C ARG A 978 20.26 -50.18 -9.91
N ASN A 979 18.98 -50.29 -9.54
CA ASN A 979 18.48 -49.85 -8.22
C ASN A 979 19.01 -50.72 -7.07
N LEU A 980 18.86 -50.23 -5.84
CA LEU A 980 19.12 -50.96 -4.60
C LEU A 980 18.22 -52.20 -4.47
N GLN A 981 18.78 -53.28 -3.93
CA GLN A 981 18.05 -54.47 -3.49
C GLN A 981 17.55 -54.31 -2.05
N HIS A 982 16.46 -55.01 -1.74
CA HIS A 982 15.93 -55.06 -0.38
C HIS A 982 16.97 -55.63 0.60
N SER A 983 17.28 -54.89 1.66
CA SER A 983 18.23 -55.31 2.70
C SER A 983 18.03 -54.50 3.98
N ASP A 984 18.07 -55.15 5.13
CA ASP A 984 17.98 -54.48 6.44
C ASP A 984 19.27 -53.69 6.77
N MET A 985 20.40 -54.11 6.20
CA MET A 985 21.73 -53.52 6.41
C MET A 985 22.29 -52.89 5.14
N THR A 986 23.29 -52.01 5.29
CA THR A 986 23.99 -51.41 4.16
C THR A 986 24.85 -52.46 3.45
N ARG A 987 24.56 -52.73 2.17
CA ARG A 987 25.32 -53.68 1.33
C ARG A 987 25.81 -53.10 0.02
N GLU A 988 25.20 -52.02 -0.44
CA GLU A 988 25.46 -51.40 -1.73
C GLU A 988 25.08 -49.91 -1.71
N PHE A 989 25.71 -49.14 -2.60
CA PHE A 989 25.46 -47.71 -2.76
C PHE A 989 24.90 -47.39 -4.14
N LEU A 990 23.94 -46.47 -4.18
CA LEU A 990 23.62 -45.65 -5.34
C LEU A 990 24.28 -44.29 -5.20
N VAL A 991 24.78 -43.74 -6.29
CA VAL A 991 25.42 -42.41 -6.32
C VAL A 991 24.76 -41.51 -7.36
N ASN A 992 24.91 -40.19 -7.27
CA ASN A 992 24.51 -39.28 -8.35
C ASN A 992 25.65 -38.97 -9.33
N GLU A 993 25.34 -38.30 -10.45
CA GLU A 993 26.35 -37.88 -11.43
C GLU A 993 27.36 -36.89 -10.83
N ALA A 994 26.92 -36.01 -9.91
CA ALA A 994 27.81 -35.10 -9.20
C ALA A 994 28.91 -35.85 -8.41
N PHE A 995 28.57 -36.97 -7.77
CA PHE A 995 29.55 -37.82 -7.07
C PHE A 995 30.59 -38.40 -8.04
N VAL A 996 30.15 -38.90 -9.20
CA VAL A 996 31.04 -39.42 -10.25
C VAL A 996 31.99 -38.33 -10.77
N LYS A 997 31.46 -37.13 -11.02
CA LYS A 997 32.23 -35.96 -11.47
C LYS A 997 33.25 -35.50 -10.42
N SER A 998 32.87 -35.50 -9.14
CA SER A 998 33.76 -35.12 -8.02
C SER A 998 34.95 -36.09 -7.87
N LEU A 999 34.79 -37.36 -8.26
CA LEU A 999 35.89 -38.33 -8.32
C LEU A 999 36.77 -38.19 -9.59
N GLY A 1000 36.47 -37.24 -10.47
CA GLY A 1000 37.20 -37.04 -11.73
C GLY A 1000 36.93 -38.12 -12.80
N LEU A 1001 35.93 -38.97 -12.60
CA LEU A 1001 35.53 -40.00 -13.58
C LEU A 1001 34.74 -39.37 -14.73
N LYS A 1002 34.97 -39.85 -15.96
CA LYS A 1002 34.35 -39.30 -17.17
C LYS A 1002 33.03 -39.96 -17.54
N SER A 1003 32.90 -41.27 -17.31
CA SER A 1003 31.67 -42.03 -17.57
C SER A 1003 31.00 -42.49 -16.27
N PRO A 1004 29.66 -42.38 -16.14
CA PRO A 1004 28.90 -42.97 -15.04
C PRO A 1004 29.07 -44.49 -14.89
N GLU A 1005 29.50 -45.19 -15.94
CA GLU A 1005 29.72 -46.64 -15.90
C GLU A 1005 31.02 -47.02 -15.17
N ASP A 1006 32.01 -46.12 -15.13
CA ASP A 1006 33.35 -46.39 -14.58
C ASP A 1006 33.33 -46.61 -13.06
N ILE A 1007 32.29 -46.12 -12.38
CA ILE A 1007 32.13 -46.23 -10.93
C ILE A 1007 31.47 -47.55 -10.52
N LEU A 1008 30.85 -48.28 -11.45
CA LEU A 1008 30.11 -49.48 -11.11
C LEU A 1008 31.04 -50.55 -10.53
N ASN A 1009 30.60 -51.19 -9.45
CA ASN A 1009 31.33 -52.17 -8.65
C ASN A 1009 32.62 -51.64 -7.99
N LYS A 1010 32.87 -50.32 -8.03
CA LYS A 1010 33.93 -49.70 -7.22
C LYS A 1010 33.47 -49.56 -5.78
N GLU A 1011 34.40 -49.73 -4.87
CA GLU A 1011 34.10 -49.72 -3.44
C GLU A 1011 34.21 -48.31 -2.86
N VAL A 1012 33.22 -47.94 -2.05
CA VAL A 1012 33.22 -46.71 -1.27
C VAL A 1012 33.18 -47.07 0.19
N SER A 1013 34.07 -46.46 0.96
CA SER A 1013 34.14 -46.59 2.41
C SER A 1013 33.79 -45.27 3.07
N ILE A 1014 32.88 -45.32 4.06
CA ILE A 1014 32.44 -44.16 4.85
C ILE A 1014 32.56 -44.45 6.35
N TRP A 1015 32.58 -43.38 7.16
CA TRP A 1015 32.66 -43.45 8.63
C TRP A 1015 33.87 -44.24 9.16
N GLY A 1016 35.03 -44.08 8.54
CA GLY A 1016 36.27 -44.73 9.00
C GLY A 1016 36.25 -46.25 8.80
N ASP A 1017 35.83 -46.70 7.61
CA ASP A 1017 35.79 -48.11 7.22
C ASP A 1017 34.71 -48.96 7.94
N VAL A 1018 33.78 -48.32 8.66
CA VAL A 1018 32.64 -48.99 9.30
C VAL A 1018 31.61 -49.49 8.28
N ILE A 1019 31.37 -48.71 7.20
CA ILE A 1019 30.52 -49.12 6.09
C ILE A 1019 31.36 -49.11 4.82
N LYS A 1020 31.49 -50.28 4.20
CA LYS A 1020 32.31 -50.53 3.01
C LYS A 1020 31.51 -51.37 2.03
N CYS A 1021 31.08 -50.76 0.92
CA CYS A 1021 30.17 -51.40 -0.03
C CYS A 1021 30.46 -50.97 -1.48
N PRO A 1022 30.16 -51.82 -2.49
CA PRO A 1022 30.25 -51.44 -3.89
C PRO A 1022 29.14 -50.47 -4.32
N VAL A 1023 29.46 -49.61 -5.29
CA VAL A 1023 28.48 -48.78 -6.00
C VAL A 1023 27.81 -49.61 -7.11
N VAL A 1024 26.48 -49.72 -7.09
CA VAL A 1024 25.72 -50.60 -8.00
C VAL A 1024 24.92 -49.85 -9.06
N GLY A 1025 24.81 -48.53 -8.93
CA GLY A 1025 24.11 -47.70 -9.90
C GLY A 1025 24.35 -46.21 -9.69
N VAL A 1026 24.08 -45.46 -10.75
CA VAL A 1026 24.17 -44.00 -10.79
C VAL A 1026 22.79 -43.44 -11.10
N VAL A 1027 22.27 -42.59 -10.23
CA VAL A 1027 21.07 -41.78 -10.47
C VAL A 1027 21.44 -40.46 -11.11
N LYS A 1028 20.54 -39.93 -11.93
CA LYS A 1028 20.68 -38.60 -12.53
C LYS A 1028 20.70 -37.53 -11.44
N ASP A 1029 21.43 -36.45 -11.67
CA ASP A 1029 21.42 -35.31 -10.76
C ASP A 1029 19.98 -34.77 -10.56
N PHE A 1030 19.58 -34.64 -9.29
CA PHE A 1030 18.32 -34.05 -8.86
C PHE A 1030 18.58 -33.09 -7.69
N ASN A 1031 17.70 -32.11 -7.47
CA ASN A 1031 17.89 -31.10 -6.44
C ASN A 1031 17.65 -31.69 -5.04
N ASP A 1032 18.73 -31.93 -4.31
CA ASP A 1032 18.73 -32.54 -2.97
C ASP A 1032 18.54 -31.54 -1.82
N ARG A 1033 18.65 -30.25 -2.12
CA ARG A 1033 18.63 -29.11 -1.18
C ARG A 1033 17.88 -27.91 -1.75
N SER A 1034 17.73 -26.86 -0.94
CA SER A 1034 17.26 -25.55 -1.42
C SER A 1034 18.06 -25.11 -2.65
N LEU A 1035 17.37 -24.56 -3.66
CA LEU A 1035 17.94 -23.94 -4.87
C LEU A 1035 18.90 -22.75 -4.60
N ARG A 1036 19.15 -22.42 -3.33
CA ARG A 1036 20.29 -21.58 -2.92
C ARG A 1036 21.63 -22.30 -3.08
N ASN A 1037 21.64 -23.63 -2.93
CA ASN A 1037 22.84 -24.46 -2.86
C ASN A 1037 23.14 -25.16 -4.19
N ASN A 1038 24.43 -25.47 -4.40
CA ASN A 1038 24.87 -26.35 -5.50
C ASN A 1038 24.45 -27.81 -5.25
N LEU A 1039 24.44 -28.62 -6.30
CA LEU A 1039 24.26 -30.08 -6.18
C LEU A 1039 25.43 -30.68 -5.40
N ALA A 1040 25.15 -31.49 -4.38
CA ALA A 1040 26.18 -32.23 -3.65
C ALA A 1040 26.38 -33.63 -4.22
N PRO A 1041 27.60 -34.20 -4.09
CA PRO A 1041 27.81 -35.65 -4.19
C PRO A 1041 26.87 -36.39 -3.23
N LEU A 1042 26.15 -37.40 -3.72
CA LEU A 1042 25.13 -38.12 -2.97
C LEU A 1042 25.42 -39.62 -2.94
N LEU A 1043 25.22 -40.24 -1.78
CA LEU A 1043 25.21 -41.68 -1.53
C LEU A 1043 23.83 -42.09 -1.00
N ILE A 1044 23.18 -43.05 -1.65
CA ILE A 1044 21.93 -43.66 -1.18
C ILE A 1044 22.18 -45.13 -0.84
N ALA A 1045 21.75 -45.58 0.34
CA ALA A 1045 21.95 -46.94 0.82
C ALA A 1045 20.74 -47.47 1.61
N THR A 1046 20.63 -48.79 1.79
CA THR A 1046 19.61 -49.41 2.64
C THR A 1046 20.08 -49.54 4.09
N ASN A 1047 19.28 -49.10 5.06
CA ASN A 1047 19.49 -49.43 6.48
C ASN A 1047 18.20 -49.17 7.26
N ILE A 1048 17.50 -50.22 7.69
CA ILE A 1048 16.18 -50.10 8.31
C ILE A 1048 16.20 -49.31 9.63
N THR A 1049 17.32 -49.38 10.36
CA THR A 1049 17.50 -48.65 11.63
C THR A 1049 17.63 -47.13 11.45
N MET A 1050 17.84 -46.68 10.20
CA MET A 1050 18.04 -45.28 9.84
C MET A 1050 16.79 -44.61 9.24
N TYR A 1051 15.71 -45.36 8.96
CA TYR A 1051 14.50 -44.78 8.38
C TYR A 1051 13.76 -43.88 9.38
N ARG A 1052 13.49 -42.63 8.99
CA ARG A 1052 12.86 -41.60 9.86
C ARG A 1052 11.51 -41.12 9.33
N GLN A 1053 11.13 -41.49 8.12
CA GLN A 1053 9.84 -41.16 7.53
C GLN A 1053 9.39 -42.22 6.52
N ALA A 1054 8.08 -42.29 6.34
CA ALA A 1054 7.42 -43.04 5.29
C ALA A 1054 6.80 -42.06 4.30
N ALA A 1055 7.16 -42.19 3.03
CA ALA A 1055 6.59 -41.45 1.92
C ALA A 1055 5.47 -42.28 1.27
N ILE A 1056 4.27 -41.74 1.25
CA ILE A 1056 3.07 -42.39 0.73
C ILE A 1056 2.63 -41.62 -0.51
N LYS A 1057 2.76 -42.23 -1.69
CA LYS A 1057 2.27 -41.66 -2.95
C LYS A 1057 0.79 -41.91 -3.08
N LEU A 1058 0.01 -40.85 -3.28
CA LEU A 1058 -1.43 -40.90 -3.44
C LEU A 1058 -1.86 -40.67 -4.88
N SER A 1059 -3.06 -41.13 -5.19
CA SER A 1059 -3.84 -40.69 -6.34
C SER A 1059 -4.39 -39.28 -6.08
N THR A 1060 -4.47 -38.45 -7.11
CA THR A 1060 -5.06 -37.10 -7.01
C THR A 1060 -6.59 -37.14 -6.88
N ALA A 1061 -7.22 -38.26 -7.20
CA ALA A 1061 -8.66 -38.46 -7.02
C ALA A 1061 -8.99 -38.78 -5.54
N ASN A 1062 -9.86 -37.98 -4.91
CA ASN A 1062 -10.39 -38.18 -3.56
C ASN A 1062 -9.32 -38.28 -2.44
N ILE A 1063 -8.29 -37.42 -2.47
CA ILE A 1063 -7.19 -37.35 -1.48
C ILE A 1063 -7.71 -37.33 -0.04
N SER A 1064 -8.73 -36.52 0.27
CA SER A 1064 -9.27 -36.37 1.63
C SER A 1064 -9.75 -37.70 2.23
N SER A 1065 -10.51 -38.49 1.46
CA SER A 1065 -10.99 -39.81 1.90
C SER A 1065 -9.85 -40.84 2.03
N THR A 1066 -8.86 -40.76 1.14
CA THR A 1066 -7.68 -41.63 1.17
C THR A 1066 -6.85 -41.34 2.43
N MET A 1067 -6.66 -40.07 2.77
CA MET A 1067 -5.95 -39.63 3.97
C MET A 1067 -6.61 -40.10 5.26
N GLN A 1068 -7.95 -40.09 5.35
CA GLN A 1068 -8.66 -40.64 6.50
C GLN A 1068 -8.42 -42.15 6.65
N SER A 1069 -8.37 -42.88 5.52
CA SER A 1069 -8.10 -44.31 5.51
C SER A 1069 -6.65 -44.62 5.89
N VAL A 1070 -5.68 -43.84 5.36
CA VAL A 1070 -4.26 -43.93 5.73
C VAL A 1070 -4.07 -43.66 7.23
N LYS A 1071 -4.71 -42.60 7.76
CA LYS A 1071 -4.68 -42.27 9.18
C LYS A 1071 -5.16 -43.45 10.03
N LYS A 1072 -6.30 -44.06 9.67
CA LYS A 1072 -6.86 -45.20 10.40
C LYS A 1072 -5.90 -46.40 10.41
N VAL A 1073 -5.31 -46.74 9.26
CA VAL A 1073 -4.33 -47.83 9.15
C VAL A 1073 -3.09 -47.54 10.01
N TRP A 1074 -2.62 -46.28 10.00
CA TRP A 1074 -1.47 -45.86 10.79
C TRP A 1074 -1.74 -45.97 12.29
N GLU A 1075 -2.85 -45.41 12.78
CA GLU A 1075 -3.24 -45.45 14.20
C GLU A 1075 -3.51 -46.88 14.70
N GLN A 1076 -3.99 -47.78 13.83
CA GLN A 1076 -4.14 -49.21 14.17
C GLN A 1076 -2.81 -49.95 14.27
N THR A 1077 -1.83 -49.60 13.43
CA THR A 1077 -0.51 -50.23 13.43
C THR A 1077 0.37 -49.68 14.55
N PHE A 1078 0.20 -48.39 14.88
CA PHE A 1078 1.03 -47.61 15.79
C PHE A 1078 0.18 -46.85 16.83
N PRO A 1079 -0.50 -47.54 17.76
CA PRO A 1079 -1.44 -46.93 18.71
C PRO A 1079 -0.77 -45.95 19.68
N ASP A 1080 0.51 -46.15 19.99
CA ASP A 1080 1.28 -45.29 20.90
C ASP A 1080 1.84 -44.04 20.21
N TYR A 1081 1.65 -43.89 18.90
CA TYR A 1081 2.25 -42.81 18.12
C TYR A 1081 1.19 -41.85 17.58
N VAL A 1082 1.49 -40.55 17.68
CA VAL A 1082 0.65 -39.52 17.11
C VAL A 1082 0.85 -39.51 15.59
N TYR A 1083 -0.22 -39.83 14.85
CA TYR A 1083 -0.23 -39.69 13.40
C TYR A 1083 -0.12 -38.20 13.03
N ASP A 1084 0.94 -37.87 12.31
CA ASP A 1084 1.24 -36.54 11.81
C ASP A 1084 1.76 -36.66 10.39
N TYR A 1085 1.44 -35.72 9.52
CA TYR A 1085 1.83 -35.81 8.12
C TYR A 1085 2.10 -34.44 7.52
N GLN A 1086 2.98 -34.42 6.54
CA GLN A 1086 3.27 -33.24 5.74
C GLN A 1086 3.38 -33.63 4.27
N PHE A 1087 2.73 -32.87 3.39
CA PHE A 1087 2.94 -33.08 1.96
C PHE A 1087 4.33 -32.59 1.53
N LEU A 1088 4.93 -33.28 0.56
CA LEU A 1088 6.27 -32.95 0.09
C LEU A 1088 6.35 -31.57 -0.60
N ASP A 1089 5.30 -31.16 -1.31
CA ASP A 1089 5.20 -29.81 -1.90
C ASP A 1089 5.14 -28.72 -0.83
N ASP A 1090 4.37 -28.92 0.24
CA ASP A 1090 4.30 -28.00 1.38
C ASP A 1090 5.63 -27.93 2.13
N LYS A 1091 6.37 -29.05 2.22
CA LYS A 1091 7.74 -29.08 2.76
C LYS A 1091 8.70 -28.28 1.89
N ILE A 1092 8.68 -28.45 0.56
CA ILE A 1092 9.50 -27.65 -0.37
C ILE A 1092 9.16 -26.16 -0.29
N ALA A 1093 7.87 -25.82 -0.22
CA ALA A 1093 7.43 -24.44 -0.06
C ALA A 1093 7.93 -23.79 1.24
N SER A 1094 8.17 -24.60 2.28
CA SER A 1094 8.70 -24.12 3.56
C SER A 1094 10.15 -23.61 3.48
N PHE A 1095 10.96 -24.12 2.55
CA PHE A 1095 12.35 -23.64 2.32
C PHE A 1095 12.39 -22.19 1.83
N TYR A 1096 11.31 -21.73 1.17
CA TYR A 1096 11.20 -20.38 0.60
C TYR A 1096 10.23 -19.50 1.37
N LYS A 1097 9.89 -19.88 2.60
CA LYS A 1097 8.85 -19.20 3.38
C LYS A 1097 9.22 -17.75 3.69
N GLN A 1098 10.46 -17.50 4.09
CA GLN A 1098 10.94 -16.15 4.42
C GLN A 1098 10.94 -15.24 3.18
N GLU A 1099 11.34 -15.77 2.02
CA GLU A 1099 11.34 -15.08 0.73
C GLU A 1099 9.92 -14.78 0.27
N ASN A 1100 8.98 -15.72 0.46
CA ASN A 1100 7.57 -15.50 0.18
C ASN A 1100 6.97 -14.39 1.06
N GLN A 1101 7.29 -14.39 2.36
CA GLN A 1101 6.87 -13.33 3.29
C GLN A 1101 7.45 -11.97 2.88
N LEU A 1102 8.73 -11.93 2.52
CA LEU A 1102 9.41 -10.72 2.07
C LEU A 1102 8.87 -10.22 0.73
N ALA A 1103 8.60 -11.12 -0.22
CA ALA A 1103 7.97 -10.79 -1.50
C ALA A 1103 6.57 -10.20 -1.29
N ALA A 1104 5.79 -10.72 -0.33
CA ALA A 1104 4.49 -10.16 0.03
C ALA A 1104 4.63 -8.72 0.59
N LEU A 1105 5.61 -8.46 1.47
CA LEU A 1105 5.90 -7.11 1.95
C LEU A 1105 6.26 -6.15 0.81
N TYR A 1106 7.16 -6.56 -0.10
CA TYR A 1106 7.56 -5.72 -1.23
C TYR A 1106 6.38 -5.39 -2.16
N LYS A 1107 5.51 -6.37 -2.43
CA LYS A 1107 4.26 -6.15 -3.18
C LYS A 1107 3.37 -5.09 -2.54
N ILE A 1108 3.17 -5.15 -1.22
CA ILE A 1108 2.39 -4.16 -0.47
C ILE A 1108 3.06 -2.78 -0.56
N PHE A 1109 4.38 -2.69 -0.35
CA PHE A 1109 5.11 -1.43 -0.39
C PHE A 1109 5.11 -0.79 -1.79
N ALA A 1110 5.26 -1.60 -2.85
CA ALA A 1110 5.15 -1.13 -4.23
C ALA A 1110 3.75 -0.60 -4.54
N ALA A 1111 2.69 -1.31 -4.12
CA ALA A 1111 1.31 -0.85 -4.29
C ALA A 1111 1.05 0.48 -3.57
N ILE A 1112 1.57 0.64 -2.34
CA ILE A 1112 1.46 1.89 -1.59
C ILE A 1112 2.24 3.02 -2.27
N ALA A 1113 3.47 2.75 -2.74
CA ALA A 1113 4.28 3.74 -3.44
C ALA A 1113 3.60 4.23 -4.74
N ILE A 1114 2.95 3.33 -5.49
CA ILE A 1114 2.12 3.68 -6.65
C ILE A 1114 0.96 4.58 -6.23
N CYS A 1115 0.17 4.19 -5.23
CA CYS A 1115 -0.96 4.99 -4.73
C CYS A 1115 -0.53 6.41 -4.32
N LEU A 1116 0.57 6.54 -3.58
CA LEU A 1116 1.11 7.84 -3.17
C LEU A 1116 1.60 8.67 -4.36
N SER A 1117 2.19 8.03 -5.36
CA SER A 1117 2.65 8.68 -6.59
C SER A 1117 1.47 9.23 -7.41
N CYS A 1118 0.39 8.45 -7.53
CA CYS A 1118 -0.85 8.87 -8.19
C CYS A 1118 -1.50 10.05 -7.47
N LEU A 1119 -1.59 10.02 -6.13
CA LEU A 1119 -2.11 11.15 -5.33
C LEU A 1119 -1.32 12.44 -5.59
N GLY A 1120 0.01 12.34 -5.64
CA GLY A 1120 0.87 13.50 -5.88
C GLY A 1120 0.74 14.05 -7.29
N LEU A 1121 0.69 13.17 -8.28
CA LEU A 1121 0.54 13.55 -9.68
C LEU A 1121 -0.81 14.21 -9.94
N TYR A 1122 -1.87 13.63 -9.38
CA TYR A 1122 -3.21 14.17 -9.43
C TYR A 1122 -3.28 15.58 -8.82
N GLY A 1123 -2.69 15.76 -7.63
CA GLY A 1123 -2.58 17.04 -6.97
C GLY A 1123 -1.90 18.10 -7.82
N LEU A 1124 -0.78 17.72 -8.44
CA LEU A 1124 0.02 18.61 -9.29
C LEU A 1124 -0.72 18.97 -10.59
N ALA A 1125 -1.28 17.97 -11.28
CA ALA A 1125 -2.05 18.16 -12.50
C ALA A 1125 -3.25 19.07 -12.25
N SER A 1126 -3.93 18.89 -11.10
CA SER A 1126 -5.05 19.74 -10.69
C SER A 1126 -4.68 21.20 -10.57
N PHE A 1127 -3.52 21.46 -9.96
CA PHE A 1127 -2.99 22.80 -9.85
C PHE A 1127 -2.55 23.40 -11.19
N MET A 1128 -1.80 22.66 -12.02
CA MET A 1128 -1.33 23.15 -13.32
C MET A 1128 -2.49 23.53 -14.24
N ALA A 1129 -3.55 22.72 -14.23
CA ALA A 1129 -4.78 23.02 -14.94
C ALA A 1129 -5.39 24.35 -14.52
N VAL A 1130 -5.38 24.68 -13.22
CA VAL A 1130 -5.87 25.97 -12.69
C VAL A 1130 -4.94 27.13 -13.05
N GLN A 1131 -3.62 26.91 -13.04
CA GLN A 1131 -2.65 27.97 -13.34
C GLN A 1131 -2.63 28.35 -14.83
N ARG A 1132 -2.87 27.39 -15.73
CA ARG A 1132 -2.84 27.61 -17.19
C ARG A 1132 -4.23 27.84 -17.79
N VAL A 1133 -5.26 28.18 -17.01
CA VAL A 1133 -6.62 28.38 -17.52
C VAL A 1133 -6.70 29.46 -18.61
N LYS A 1134 -6.02 30.61 -18.42
CA LYS A 1134 -5.99 31.69 -19.43
C LYS A 1134 -5.26 31.25 -20.70
N GLU A 1135 -4.10 30.62 -20.56
CA GLU A 1135 -3.32 30.10 -21.69
C GLU A 1135 -4.11 29.07 -22.50
N VAL A 1136 -4.75 28.11 -21.82
CA VAL A 1136 -5.62 27.11 -22.43
C VAL A 1136 -6.80 27.78 -23.13
N GLY A 1137 -7.43 28.78 -22.51
CA GLY A 1137 -8.52 29.57 -23.09
C GLY A 1137 -8.10 30.30 -24.37
N ILE A 1138 -6.94 30.97 -24.36
CA ILE A 1138 -6.38 31.66 -25.54
C ILE A 1138 -6.10 30.64 -26.65
N ARG A 1139 -5.38 29.56 -26.36
CA ARG A 1139 -5.08 28.50 -27.34
C ARG A 1139 -6.36 27.90 -27.94
N LYS A 1140 -7.41 27.71 -27.15
CA LYS A 1140 -8.70 27.21 -27.61
C LYS A 1140 -9.40 28.18 -28.57
N VAL A 1141 -9.37 29.47 -28.26
CA VAL A 1141 -9.89 30.52 -29.15
C VAL A 1141 -9.08 30.57 -30.46
N LEU A 1142 -7.79 30.28 -30.40
CA LEU A 1142 -6.90 30.15 -31.55
C LEU A 1142 -7.01 28.79 -32.28
N GLY A 1143 -7.99 27.94 -31.95
CA GLY A 1143 -8.26 26.69 -32.68
C GLY A 1143 -7.54 25.43 -32.18
N ALA A 1144 -6.86 25.47 -31.02
CA ALA A 1144 -6.22 24.29 -30.45
C ALA A 1144 -7.24 23.19 -30.09
N SER A 1145 -7.03 21.98 -30.60
CA SER A 1145 -7.85 20.81 -30.26
C SER A 1145 -7.66 20.40 -28.80
N ALA A 1146 -8.68 19.76 -28.22
CA ALA A 1146 -8.60 19.22 -26.86
C ALA A 1146 -7.43 18.25 -26.68
N GLY A 1147 -7.13 17.45 -27.71
CA GLY A 1147 -5.98 16.54 -27.73
C GLY A 1147 -4.64 17.26 -27.61
N SER A 1148 -4.46 18.40 -28.29
CA SER A 1148 -3.22 19.18 -28.18
C SER A 1148 -3.00 19.75 -26.78
N ILE A 1149 -4.10 20.11 -26.08
CA ILE A 1149 -4.06 20.61 -24.71
C ILE A 1149 -3.70 19.46 -23.76
N VAL A 1150 -4.32 18.28 -23.93
CA VAL A 1150 -4.00 17.09 -23.14
C VAL A 1150 -2.54 16.67 -23.33
N TYR A 1151 -2.05 16.67 -24.57
CA TYR A 1151 -0.65 16.41 -24.88
C TYR A 1151 0.29 17.42 -24.20
N LEU A 1152 -0.04 18.72 -24.25
CA LEU A 1152 0.76 19.76 -23.60
C LEU A 1152 0.93 19.53 -22.09
N PHE A 1153 -0.16 19.17 -21.40
CA PHE A 1153 -0.10 18.84 -19.97
C PHE A 1153 0.64 17.52 -19.72
N SER A 1154 0.40 16.50 -20.54
CA SER A 1154 0.97 15.16 -20.34
C SER A 1154 2.47 15.11 -20.67
N LYS A 1155 2.93 15.86 -21.67
CA LYS A 1155 4.33 15.89 -22.13
C LYS A 1155 5.29 16.25 -21.00
N GLU A 1156 4.95 17.25 -20.18
CA GLU A 1156 5.81 17.68 -19.06
C GLU A 1156 6.01 16.55 -18.06
N PHE A 1157 4.97 15.78 -17.74
CA PHE A 1157 5.05 14.65 -16.82
C PHE A 1157 5.73 13.43 -17.43
N ILE A 1158 5.44 13.09 -18.69
CA ILE A 1158 6.10 11.98 -19.38
C ILE A 1158 7.62 12.19 -19.37
N ILE A 1159 8.10 13.41 -19.62
CA ILE A 1159 9.53 13.73 -19.58
C ILE A 1159 10.11 13.50 -18.17
N LEU A 1160 9.44 13.99 -17.12
CA LEU A 1160 9.92 13.81 -15.74
C LEU A 1160 9.95 12.32 -15.33
N ILE A 1161 8.94 11.55 -15.71
CA ILE A 1161 8.83 10.12 -15.44
C ILE A 1161 9.89 9.34 -16.23
N SER A 1162 10.19 9.76 -17.46
CA SER A 1162 11.24 9.16 -18.30
C SER A 1162 12.63 9.44 -17.72
N ILE A 1163 12.89 10.66 -17.24
CA ILE A 1163 14.14 11.00 -16.54
C ILE A 1163 14.26 10.16 -15.25
N ALA A 1164 13.17 10.02 -14.49
CA ALA A 1164 13.15 9.15 -13.33
C ALA A 1164 13.47 7.70 -13.69
N PHE A 1165 12.97 7.19 -14.82
CA PHE A 1165 13.26 5.84 -15.30
C PHE A 1165 14.74 5.64 -15.65
N THR A 1166 15.37 6.60 -16.32
CA THR A 1166 16.80 6.56 -16.63
C THR A 1166 17.67 6.44 -15.38
N VAL A 1167 17.22 6.96 -14.24
CA VAL A 1167 17.92 6.86 -12.95
C VAL A 1167 17.49 5.62 -12.16
N ALA A 1168 16.21 5.27 -12.18
CA ALA A 1168 15.66 4.14 -11.41
C ALA A 1168 16.13 2.78 -11.95
N ALA A 1169 16.19 2.62 -13.27
CA ALA A 1169 16.58 1.37 -13.91
C ALA A 1169 17.98 0.87 -13.48
N PRO A 1170 19.07 1.68 -13.55
CA PRO A 1170 20.39 1.22 -13.12
C PRO A 1170 20.47 0.98 -11.61
N ILE A 1171 19.79 1.78 -10.79
CA ILE A 1171 19.72 1.56 -9.33
C ILE A 1171 19.05 0.22 -9.02
N ALA A 1172 17.88 -0.03 -9.62
CA ALA A 1172 17.14 -1.28 -9.44
C ALA A 1172 17.96 -2.47 -9.96
N TRP A 1173 18.62 -2.32 -11.11
CA TRP A 1173 19.49 -3.37 -11.65
C TRP A 1173 20.65 -3.69 -10.71
N TYR A 1174 21.36 -2.69 -10.18
CA TYR A 1174 22.51 -2.90 -9.30
C TYR A 1174 22.15 -3.69 -8.04
N TYR A 1175 21.13 -3.24 -7.30
CA TYR A 1175 20.72 -3.91 -6.06
C TYR A 1175 20.10 -5.29 -6.32
N MET A 1176 19.31 -5.44 -7.38
CA MET A 1176 18.70 -6.74 -7.71
C MET A 1176 19.69 -7.71 -8.31
N HIS A 1177 20.70 -7.22 -9.02
CA HIS A 1177 21.81 -8.05 -9.47
C HIS A 1177 22.59 -8.58 -8.27
N GLN A 1178 22.95 -7.73 -7.31
CA GLN A 1178 23.65 -8.15 -6.09
C GLN A 1178 22.83 -9.17 -5.29
N TRP A 1179 21.53 -8.92 -5.09
CA TRP A 1179 20.64 -9.86 -4.41
C TRP A 1179 20.51 -11.21 -5.16
N LEU A 1180 20.50 -11.20 -6.50
CA LEU A 1180 20.49 -12.43 -7.30
C LEU A 1180 21.84 -13.17 -7.27
N GLN A 1181 22.94 -12.55 -6.84
CA GLN A 1181 24.21 -13.25 -6.66
C GLN A 1181 24.19 -14.22 -5.48
N ASP A 1182 23.31 -14.01 -4.51
CA ASP A 1182 23.14 -14.91 -3.35
C ASP A 1182 22.50 -16.26 -3.71
N TYR A 1183 22.04 -16.43 -4.96
CA TYR A 1183 21.42 -17.65 -5.47
C TYR A 1183 22.23 -18.27 -6.61
N VAL A 1184 22.54 -19.57 -6.49
CA VAL A 1184 23.13 -20.38 -7.56
C VAL A 1184 22.16 -20.45 -8.75
N TYR A 1185 20.91 -20.83 -8.48
CA TYR A 1185 19.86 -20.90 -9.50
C TYR A 1185 19.14 -19.55 -9.56
N ARG A 1186 19.41 -18.76 -10.60
CA ARG A 1186 18.90 -17.40 -10.73
C ARG A 1186 18.39 -17.09 -12.12
N ILE A 1187 17.40 -16.20 -12.18
CA ILE A 1187 16.96 -15.65 -13.46
C ILE A 1187 18.02 -14.71 -14.05
N HIS A 1188 18.12 -14.71 -15.38
CA HIS A 1188 18.80 -13.63 -16.08
C HIS A 1188 17.87 -12.42 -16.17
N ILE A 1189 18.30 -11.28 -15.63
CA ILE A 1189 17.52 -10.05 -15.65
C ILE A 1189 17.36 -9.59 -17.11
N SER A 1190 16.19 -9.84 -17.68
CA SER A 1190 15.86 -9.47 -19.06
C SER A 1190 15.43 -8.00 -19.14
N TRP A 1191 15.85 -7.30 -20.20
CA TRP A 1191 15.58 -5.86 -20.38
C TRP A 1191 14.09 -5.51 -20.38
N TRP A 1192 13.23 -6.42 -20.82
CA TRP A 1192 11.78 -6.19 -20.90
C TRP A 1192 11.13 -5.98 -19.53
N LEU A 1193 11.72 -6.49 -18.44
CA LEU A 1193 11.22 -6.27 -17.07
C LEU A 1193 11.27 -4.78 -16.70
N PHE A 1194 12.34 -4.10 -17.11
CA PHE A 1194 12.47 -2.64 -16.95
C PHE A 1194 11.47 -1.91 -17.84
N ALA A 1195 11.32 -2.35 -19.09
CA ALA A 1195 10.35 -1.75 -20.02
C ALA A 1195 8.92 -1.85 -19.47
N VAL A 1196 8.50 -3.02 -18.96
CA VAL A 1196 7.18 -3.22 -18.36
C VAL A 1196 7.00 -2.36 -17.10
N GLY A 1197 8.00 -2.28 -16.22
CA GLY A 1197 7.95 -1.44 -15.03
C GLY A 1197 7.84 0.06 -15.35
N GLY A 1198 8.69 0.56 -16.26
CA GLY A 1198 8.70 1.96 -16.67
C GLY A 1198 7.45 2.36 -17.46
N LEU A 1199 7.03 1.53 -18.42
CA LEU A 1199 5.86 1.79 -19.26
C LEU A 1199 4.56 1.65 -18.45
N GLY A 1200 4.50 0.72 -17.50
CA GLY A 1200 3.43 0.63 -16.51
C GLY A 1200 3.31 1.92 -15.67
N ALA A 1201 4.42 2.46 -15.17
CA ALA A 1201 4.41 3.72 -14.42
C ALA A 1201 3.93 4.90 -15.29
N ILE A 1202 4.34 4.98 -16.57
CA ILE A 1202 3.87 6.00 -17.52
C ILE A 1202 2.37 5.86 -17.77
N ILE A 1203 1.86 4.65 -18.00
CA ILE A 1203 0.42 4.41 -18.22
C ILE A 1203 -0.37 4.88 -16.99
N ILE A 1204 0.03 4.47 -15.80
CA ILE A 1204 -0.64 4.85 -14.54
C ILE A 1204 -0.65 6.38 -14.37
N ALA A 1205 0.47 7.03 -14.66
CA ALA A 1205 0.60 8.48 -14.61
C ALA A 1205 -0.31 9.18 -15.64
N LEU A 1206 -0.34 8.68 -16.88
CA LEU A 1206 -1.20 9.21 -17.94
C LEU A 1206 -2.68 9.07 -17.61
N VAL A 1207 -3.09 7.91 -17.10
CA VAL A 1207 -4.46 7.69 -16.62
C VAL A 1207 -4.81 8.71 -15.53
N THR A 1208 -3.90 8.97 -14.60
CA THR A 1208 -4.11 9.94 -13.51
C THR A 1208 -4.18 11.40 -14.00
N ILE A 1209 -3.32 11.80 -14.95
CA ILE A 1209 -3.26 13.19 -15.46
C ILE A 1209 -4.36 13.47 -16.47
N SER A 1210 -4.66 12.51 -17.34
CA SER A 1210 -5.58 12.66 -18.49
C SER A 1210 -6.92 13.21 -18.05
N PHE A 1211 -7.45 12.73 -16.93
CA PHE A 1211 -8.68 13.24 -16.33
C PHE A 1211 -8.68 14.77 -16.16
N GLN A 1212 -7.64 15.32 -15.53
CA GLN A 1212 -7.54 16.74 -15.24
C GLN A 1212 -7.11 17.55 -16.47
N ALA A 1213 -6.33 16.96 -17.36
CA ALA A 1213 -5.96 17.58 -18.61
C ALA A 1213 -7.19 17.74 -19.52
N ILE A 1214 -8.05 16.73 -19.58
CA ILE A 1214 -9.35 16.76 -20.28
C ILE A 1214 -10.27 17.79 -19.63
N LYS A 1215 -10.29 17.88 -18.28
CA LYS A 1215 -11.00 18.95 -17.55
C LYS A 1215 -10.63 20.34 -18.02
N ALA A 1216 -9.34 20.63 -18.04
CA ALA A 1216 -8.84 21.92 -18.49
C ALA A 1216 -9.18 22.15 -19.96
N ALA A 1217 -8.98 21.13 -20.80
CA ALA A 1217 -9.24 21.19 -22.23
C ALA A 1217 -10.72 21.44 -22.55
N LEU A 1218 -11.68 20.92 -21.76
CA LEU A 1218 -13.12 21.08 -21.99
C LEU A 1218 -13.71 22.37 -21.41
N ALA A 1219 -12.94 23.15 -20.64
CA ALA A 1219 -13.41 24.41 -20.07
C ALA A 1219 -13.86 25.42 -21.15
N ASN A 1220 -14.87 26.25 -20.82
CA ASN A 1220 -15.41 27.26 -21.72
C ASN A 1220 -14.44 28.47 -21.77
N PRO A 1221 -13.86 28.79 -22.93
CA PRO A 1221 -12.89 29.86 -23.06
C PRO A 1221 -13.44 31.24 -22.68
N VAL A 1222 -14.74 31.49 -22.88
CA VAL A 1222 -15.40 32.75 -22.51
C VAL A 1222 -15.40 32.95 -20.99
N LYS A 1223 -15.67 31.88 -20.22
CA LYS A 1223 -15.58 31.94 -18.74
C LYS A 1223 -14.13 32.09 -18.28
N SER A 1224 -13.20 31.38 -18.94
CA SER A 1224 -11.77 31.42 -18.63
C SER A 1224 -11.11 32.78 -18.87
N LEU A 1225 -11.60 33.54 -19.85
CA LEU A 1225 -11.10 34.88 -20.19
C LEU A 1225 -11.79 35.99 -19.39
N ARG A 1226 -13.06 35.80 -19.00
CA ARG A 1226 -13.87 36.79 -18.27
C ARG A 1226 -13.68 36.75 -16.75
N SER A 1227 -13.13 35.67 -16.19
CA SER A 1227 -12.86 35.56 -14.76
C SER A 1227 -11.70 36.48 -14.33
N GLU A 1228 -12.02 37.56 -13.65
CA GLU A 1228 -11.14 38.33 -12.75
C GLU A 1228 -11.71 38.42 -11.34
#